data_AF-A0A955UDV8-F1
#
_entry.id   AF-A0A955UDV8-F1
#
_cell.length_a   1.000
_cell.length_b   1.000
_cell.length_c   1.000
_cell.angle_alpha   90.00
_cell.angle_beta   90.00
_cell.angle_gamma   90.00
#
_symmetry.space_group_name_H-M   'P 1'
#
loop_
_entity.id
_entity.type
_entity.pdbx_description
1 polymer ?
#
loop_
_entity_poly.entity_id
_entity_poly.type
_entity_poly.pdbx_seq_one_letter_code
_entity_poly.pdbx_strand_id
1 'polypeptide(L)'
;MKRLIVHGQREPLDRKSAIPDFSANLKDLVTLKHSARVQRARAGQPPLEIDDLNPDDLIQLELDQGLKLWVRVDDLERDFGLTSSRGSAGDVVELPHVLPLGTPSRGSVGNWVIKAFKVFGLDPVGATTDLIKDKVEGVLKPGPGLYRWEGKESSDYTRIKSLEKEKTDKPWLVFIHGTASSTEGSFGGLWEGGAQARMVQLLAHYPKRLLAFLHRTLSQNPIQNALELAGYFPEGARLHLVSHSRGGLVGELLCRSMMEGRFPFDQDDFQVFAQPDRKDDLKQMEELGHLLQRKQLVIERFVRVGCPARGTTLASGRLDRYLSIILNVVEAIPGLKGNPVLEGLSAFLLGVVKNRTKPEELPGLEAQMPSSPLVRILNRPGVRSMADLHILGGDVAGEGVLGRLKTFVTDLFYREDHDLVVNTPAMFGGTERTGEVQYWIDTGKEVDHFHYFRNTDTANRLMQALTKDPPHSLFHRLEREPSEVTEDDYRKRAVGSPQPVVYVLPGTMGSELKVGKDRVWLDKLDLAFGGLKKLKYTAKNVVAEKPIGSGYKNLLRYLANSHTVKPFAYDWRKSLIELADRFREDLEETVKAQEAVGQPVRIVAHSMGGLVVRVMLATEEGKKVWDRMCRHPGARFIMLGTPNKGSHAITGMLMGRDPLVRMLDLLDITNSQSTLLGIISRFDGVLQLLPHTGSLDVYQAETWRSLLEHDRDRARGLFGAKVATSDTAGIEWPVPDAAQLAVALKVQHLLQASPIDPQRMIYVAGRADATPCDVSIDLSAPAKRRIRIEATSFGDGRVPWDTGIPEELTHKTYYVDTEHGDLANAPEIFDGLLDLLNAGATTKLSQTPPVRRGLSDVSFELPEVPLEMYPSEVDLIASALGSARVKKEVLPTRKITVTMVHGNLSRASSMWRRSSWTSFRIALRTSLYLSAGSGV
;
A
#
# COMPACT_ATOMS: atom_id res chain seq x y z
N MET A 1 19.93 9.87 32.59
CA MET A 1 20.34 10.65 31.40
C MET A 1 20.99 9.69 30.43
N LYS A 2 20.55 9.68 29.17
CA LYS A 2 21.16 8.83 28.13
C LYS A 2 22.44 9.50 27.66
N ARG A 3 23.51 8.73 27.48
CA ARG A 3 24.76 9.20 26.86
C ARG A 3 24.84 8.69 25.43
N LEU A 4 25.15 9.58 24.48
CA LEU A 4 25.31 9.22 23.08
C LEU A 4 26.80 9.19 22.72
N ILE A 5 27.26 8.06 22.22
CA ILE A 5 28.62 7.88 21.70
C ILE A 5 28.61 8.08 20.20
N VAL A 6 29.47 8.98 19.70
CA VAL A 6 29.63 9.24 18.27
C VAL A 6 31.10 9.21 17.86
N HIS A 7 31.45 8.39 16.89
CA HIS A 7 32.79 8.37 16.31
C HIS A 7 32.95 9.52 15.32
N GLY A 8 33.89 10.44 15.57
CA GLY A 8 34.01 11.63 14.74
C GLY A 8 34.77 12.80 15.34
N GLN A 9 34.52 13.99 14.78
CA GLN A 9 35.16 15.25 15.21
C GLN A 9 34.10 16.30 15.53
N ARG A 10 34.19 16.92 16.72
CA ARG A 10 33.28 17.98 17.15
C ARG A 10 33.47 19.22 16.27
N GLU A 11 32.36 19.81 15.84
CA GLU A 11 32.37 21.07 15.10
C GLU A 11 32.12 22.26 16.03
N PRO A 12 32.65 23.47 15.71
CA PRO A 12 32.41 24.67 16.50
C PRO A 12 30.91 25.01 16.56
N LEU A 13 30.43 25.38 17.75
CA LEU A 13 29.07 25.86 17.95
C LEU A 13 28.95 27.32 17.49
N ASP A 14 28.91 27.57 16.18
CA ASP A 14 28.62 28.91 15.67
C ASP A 14 27.10 29.15 15.63
N ARG A 15 26.60 29.89 16.61
CA ARG A 15 25.17 30.24 16.77
C ARG A 15 24.56 30.92 15.53
N LYS A 16 25.37 31.58 14.67
CA LYS A 16 24.85 32.30 13.49
C LYS A 16 24.84 31.46 12.21
N SER A 17 25.71 30.47 12.07
CA SER A 17 25.78 29.59 10.89
C SER A 17 25.15 28.21 11.07
N ALA A 18 24.81 27.82 12.30
CA ALA A 18 24.23 26.51 12.62
C ALA A 18 22.71 26.37 12.39
N ILE A 19 21.99 27.48 12.28
CA ILE A 19 20.52 27.54 12.14
C ILE A 19 20.09 28.13 10.77
N PRO A 20 20.59 27.64 9.62
CA PRO A 20 20.13 28.13 8.32
C PRO A 20 18.75 27.60 7.93
N ASP A 21 18.31 26.47 8.53
CA ASP A 21 17.09 25.75 8.13
C ASP A 21 15.82 26.21 8.89
N PHE A 22 15.97 26.97 9.98
CA PHE A 22 14.85 27.54 10.74
C PHE A 22 14.75 29.05 10.49
N SER A 23 13.52 29.51 10.22
CA SER A 23 13.22 30.91 9.96
C SER A 23 13.60 31.80 11.16
N ALA A 24 13.80 33.11 10.90
CA ALA A 24 14.20 34.07 11.94
C ALA A 24 13.27 34.06 13.17
N ASN A 25 11.99 33.74 12.98
CA ASN A 25 10.96 33.70 14.02
C ASN A 25 11.03 32.45 14.93
N LEU A 26 11.84 31.45 14.57
CA LEU A 26 12.02 30.19 15.33
C LEU A 26 13.39 30.13 16.03
N LYS A 27 14.30 31.06 15.73
CA LYS A 27 15.65 31.10 16.30
C LYS A 27 15.64 31.31 17.82
N ASP A 28 14.57 31.91 18.35
CA ASP A 28 14.39 32.16 19.78
C ASP A 28 13.82 30.93 20.53
N LEU A 29 13.45 29.85 19.82
CA LEU A 29 12.84 28.64 20.38
C LEU A 29 13.77 27.42 20.35
N VAL A 30 14.93 27.54 19.69
CA VAL A 30 15.83 26.42 19.39
C VAL A 30 17.27 26.80 19.71
N THR A 31 17.94 26.01 20.55
CA THR A 31 19.34 26.19 20.90
C THR A 31 20.18 25.02 20.38
N LEU A 32 21.18 25.27 19.53
CA LEU A 32 22.16 24.24 19.16
C LEU A 32 23.00 23.87 20.40
N LYS A 33 22.88 22.62 20.86
CA LYS A 33 23.64 22.05 21.98
C LYS A 33 24.94 21.40 21.53
N HIS A 34 24.89 20.58 20.47
CA HIS A 34 26.05 19.83 19.96
C HIS A 34 26.08 19.80 18.42
N SER A 35 27.29 19.73 17.85
CA SER A 35 27.53 19.51 16.41
C SER A 35 28.80 18.67 16.23
N ALA A 36 28.77 17.69 15.35
CA ALA A 36 29.96 16.93 14.98
C ALA A 36 29.87 16.31 13.59
N ARG A 37 31.03 16.08 12.96
CA ARG A 37 31.15 15.21 11.79
C ARG A 37 31.31 13.76 12.21
N VAL A 38 30.53 12.88 11.60
CA VAL A 38 30.56 11.43 11.87
C VAL A 38 31.55 10.75 10.93
N GLN A 39 32.36 9.83 11.47
CA GLN A 39 33.40 9.10 10.74
C GLN A 39 33.43 7.62 11.18
N ARG A 40 34.11 6.75 10.41
CA ARG A 40 34.37 5.36 10.83
C ARG A 40 35.22 5.37 12.09
N ALA A 41 34.87 4.51 13.04
CA ALA A 41 35.73 4.20 14.17
C ALA A 41 37.13 3.82 13.67
N ARG A 42 38.17 4.43 14.24
CA ARG A 42 39.58 4.15 13.92
C ARG A 42 40.31 3.75 15.19
N ALA A 43 41.20 2.77 15.08
CA ALA A 43 42.03 2.35 16.20
C ALA A 43 42.85 3.54 16.72
N GLY A 44 42.74 3.84 18.02
CA GLY A 44 43.49 4.91 18.69
C GLY A 44 42.84 6.28 18.74
N GLN A 45 41.64 6.48 18.18
CA GLN A 45 40.85 7.71 18.36
C GLN A 45 39.68 7.45 19.34
N PRO A 46 39.61 8.16 20.47
CA PRO A 46 38.48 8.02 21.38
C PRO A 46 37.20 8.59 20.74
N PRO A 47 36.03 7.97 20.96
CA PRO A 47 34.77 8.51 20.48
C PRO A 47 34.39 9.80 21.23
N LEU A 48 33.49 10.59 20.63
CA LEU A 48 32.87 11.72 21.29
C LEU A 48 31.77 11.22 22.22
N GLU A 49 31.88 11.54 23.49
CA GLU A 49 30.80 11.37 24.46
C GLU A 49 29.95 12.65 24.47
N ILE A 50 28.66 12.48 24.15
CA ILE A 50 27.68 13.55 24.15
C ILE A 50 26.79 13.36 25.38
N ASP A 51 27.06 14.19 26.38
CA ASP A 51 26.32 14.29 27.63
C ASP A 51 25.25 15.39 27.56
N ASP A 52 24.38 15.49 28.58
CA ASP A 52 23.32 16.51 28.70
C ASP A 52 22.21 16.46 27.63
N LEU A 53 21.91 15.24 27.15
CA LEU A 53 20.79 14.99 26.25
C LEU A 53 19.49 14.82 27.03
N ASN A 54 18.51 15.68 26.74
CA ASN A 54 17.14 15.49 27.18
C ASN A 54 16.42 14.53 26.21
N PRO A 55 15.48 13.70 26.70
CA PRO A 55 14.68 12.81 25.86
C PRO A 55 14.00 13.52 24.67
N ASP A 56 13.59 14.78 24.85
CA ASP A 56 12.89 15.60 23.86
C ASP A 56 13.80 16.48 22.99
N ASP A 57 15.13 16.41 23.18
CA ASP A 57 16.06 17.07 22.26
C ASP A 57 15.96 16.47 20.85
N LEU A 58 16.16 17.33 19.85
CA LEU A 58 16.07 16.97 18.44
C LEU A 58 17.46 16.76 17.84
N ILE A 59 17.68 15.60 17.21
CA ILE A 59 18.87 15.26 16.46
C ILE A 59 18.60 15.43 14.97
N GLN A 60 19.41 16.24 14.28
CA GLN A 60 19.51 16.25 12.82
C GLN A 60 20.68 15.34 12.42
N LEU A 61 20.41 14.31 11.63
CA LEU A 61 21.41 13.47 10.99
C LEU A 61 21.56 13.92 9.53
N GLU A 62 22.74 14.41 9.17
CA GLU A 62 23.09 14.66 7.77
C GLU A 62 23.65 13.37 7.16
N LEU A 63 22.93 12.83 6.19
CA LEU A 63 23.30 11.64 5.46
C LEU A 63 24.17 12.01 4.26
N ASP A 64 24.84 11.03 3.67
CA ASP A 64 25.59 11.24 2.46
C ASP A 64 24.69 11.82 1.37
N GLN A 65 25.28 12.68 0.54
CA GLN A 65 24.59 13.35 -0.56
C GLN A 65 23.60 14.44 -0.11
N GLY A 66 23.66 14.86 1.17
CA GLY A 66 23.05 16.11 1.66
C GLY A 66 21.61 15.97 2.17
N LEU A 67 21.09 14.74 2.31
CA LEU A 67 19.78 14.50 2.91
C LEU A 67 19.84 14.66 4.44
N LYS A 68 18.79 15.22 5.03
CA LYS A 68 18.70 15.47 6.48
C LYS A 68 17.57 14.66 7.10
N LEU A 69 17.85 13.90 8.14
CA LEU A 69 16.84 13.16 8.91
C LEU A 69 16.73 13.75 10.31
N TRP A 70 15.53 14.10 10.74
CA TRP A 70 15.28 14.65 12.08
C TRP A 70 14.64 13.58 12.97
N VAL A 71 15.22 13.35 14.14
CA VAL A 71 14.77 12.34 15.11
C VAL A 71 14.89 12.86 16.55
N ARG A 72 14.05 12.41 17.47
CA ARG A 72 14.23 12.70 18.90
C ARG A 72 15.30 11.79 19.52
N VAL A 73 15.96 12.26 20.58
CA VAL A 73 16.94 11.46 21.34
C VAL A 73 16.32 10.15 21.87
N ASP A 74 15.11 10.23 22.45
CA ASP A 74 14.44 9.06 23.02
C ASP A 74 13.97 8.04 21.99
N ASP A 75 13.86 8.45 20.73
CA ASP A 75 13.42 7.64 19.61
C ASP A 75 14.57 6.99 18.84
N LEU A 76 15.81 7.44 19.03
CA LEU A 76 17.00 6.98 18.30
C LEU A 76 17.22 5.45 18.38
N GLU A 77 17.10 4.86 19.57
CA GLU A 77 17.26 3.41 19.77
C GLU A 77 16.15 2.62 19.07
N ARG A 78 14.90 3.10 19.19
CA ARG A 78 13.73 2.47 18.56
C ARG A 78 13.86 2.52 17.04
N ASP A 79 14.29 3.66 16.52
CA ASP A 79 14.18 3.98 15.11
C ASP A 79 15.27 3.32 14.26
N PHE A 80 16.41 2.99 14.86
CA PHE A 80 17.55 2.36 14.19
C PHE A 80 18.01 1.04 14.82
N GLY A 81 17.24 0.51 15.78
CA GLY A 81 17.56 -0.76 16.45
C GLY A 81 18.90 -0.74 17.19
N LEU A 82 19.27 0.41 17.77
CA LEU A 82 20.57 0.57 18.42
C LEU A 82 20.57 -0.12 19.78
N THR A 83 21.56 -0.99 20.01
CA THR A 83 21.70 -1.73 21.25
C THR A 83 22.36 -0.85 22.32
N SER A 84 21.67 -0.60 23.42
CA SER A 84 22.25 0.14 24.55
C SER A 84 23.18 -0.78 25.35
N SER A 85 24.43 -0.37 25.55
CA SER A 85 25.34 -1.07 26.46
C SER A 85 25.14 -0.56 27.89
N ARG A 86 24.97 -1.46 28.86
CA ARG A 86 24.88 -1.09 30.28
C ARG A 86 26.28 -0.81 30.83
N GLY A 87 26.58 0.47 31.07
CA GLY A 87 27.80 0.91 31.76
C GLY A 87 27.52 1.36 33.20
N SER A 88 28.55 1.46 34.04
CA SER A 88 28.46 1.88 35.46
C SER A 88 27.96 3.32 35.68
N ALA A 89 27.83 4.12 34.61
CA ALA A 89 27.40 5.52 34.65
C ALA A 89 26.14 5.81 33.79
N GLY A 90 25.30 4.80 33.54
CA GLY A 90 24.01 4.93 32.83
C GLY A 90 23.99 4.25 31.45
N ASP A 91 22.80 4.20 30.83
CA ASP A 91 22.59 3.61 29.50
C ASP A 91 23.30 4.42 28.41
N VAL A 92 24.12 3.72 27.61
CA VAL A 92 24.94 4.29 26.54
C VAL A 92 24.43 3.82 25.19
N VAL A 93 24.16 4.76 24.28
CA VAL A 93 23.75 4.48 22.90
C VAL A 93 24.89 4.87 21.96
N GLU A 94 25.29 3.96 21.09
CA GLU A 94 26.31 4.25 20.07
C GLU A 94 25.62 4.57 18.73
N LEU A 95 25.90 5.76 18.19
CA LEU A 95 25.40 6.16 16.87
C LEU A 95 26.26 5.47 15.78
N PRO A 96 25.67 4.64 14.92
CA PRO A 96 26.41 3.97 13.87
C PRO A 96 26.80 4.96 12.79
N HIS A 97 27.91 4.73 12.10
CA HIS A 97 28.27 5.54 10.95
C HIS A 97 27.32 5.35 9.75
N VAL A 98 26.69 4.18 9.65
CA VAL A 98 25.74 3.85 8.59
C VAL A 98 24.41 3.55 9.23
N LEU A 99 23.35 4.21 8.78
CA LEU A 99 22.01 3.89 9.24
C LEU A 99 21.52 2.60 8.58
N PRO A 100 20.93 1.66 9.34
CA PRO A 100 20.30 0.47 8.79
C PRO A 100 18.89 0.81 8.27
N LEU A 101 18.80 1.68 7.27
CA LEU A 101 17.53 2.05 6.63
C LEU A 101 17.30 1.24 5.35
N GLY A 102 16.12 0.65 5.20
CA GLY A 102 15.74 -0.22 4.09
C GLY A 102 15.85 -1.72 4.42
N THR A 103 15.21 -2.57 3.62
CA THR A 103 15.34 -4.02 3.74
C THR A 103 16.75 -4.46 3.31
N PRO A 104 17.35 -5.51 3.92
CA PRO A 104 18.69 -6.02 3.58
C PRO A 104 18.87 -6.48 2.12
N SER A 105 17.83 -6.42 1.30
CA SER A 105 17.68 -7.12 0.02
C SER A 105 17.96 -6.27 -1.23
N ARG A 106 18.53 -5.07 -1.15
CA ARG A 106 19.12 -4.43 -2.34
C ARG A 106 20.64 -4.45 -2.24
N GLY A 107 21.23 -5.46 -2.88
CA GLY A 107 22.68 -5.59 -2.98
C GLY A 107 23.32 -4.26 -3.37
N SER A 108 24.15 -3.73 -2.47
CA SER A 108 25.02 -2.57 -2.66
C SER A 108 24.40 -1.16 -2.83
N VAL A 109 23.10 -0.94 -2.59
CA VAL A 109 22.51 0.42 -2.53
C VAL A 109 21.49 0.49 -1.40
N GLY A 110 21.83 1.14 -0.27
CA GLY A 110 20.94 1.26 0.90
C GLY A 110 21.64 1.66 2.21
N ASN A 111 22.97 1.67 2.25
CA ASN A 111 23.72 2.10 3.43
C ASN A 111 23.85 3.63 3.44
N TRP A 112 22.90 4.31 4.09
CA TRP A 112 22.93 5.77 4.26
C TRP A 112 24.01 6.15 5.28
N VAL A 113 25.07 6.79 4.79
CA VAL A 113 26.26 7.11 5.58
C VAL A 113 26.01 8.42 6.32
N ILE A 114 25.98 8.41 7.65
CA ILE A 114 25.93 9.64 8.43
C ILE A 114 27.24 10.41 8.25
N LYS A 115 27.14 11.64 7.78
CA LYS A 115 28.25 12.58 7.57
C LYS A 115 28.41 13.55 8.73
N ALA A 116 27.30 13.98 9.30
CA ALA A 116 27.29 14.88 10.45
C ALA A 116 26.04 14.64 11.30
N PHE A 117 26.09 15.10 12.54
CA PHE A 117 24.90 15.24 13.36
C PHE A 117 24.92 16.55 14.14
N LYS A 118 23.73 17.06 14.44
CA LYS A 118 23.50 18.23 15.29
C LYS A 118 22.41 17.91 16.32
N VAL A 119 22.58 18.41 17.54
CA VAL A 119 21.59 18.29 18.62
C VAL A 119 21.05 19.66 18.96
N PHE A 120 19.73 19.78 18.97
CA PHE A 120 19.01 21.00 19.24
C PHE A 120 18.14 20.83 20.50
N GLY A 121 18.36 21.69 21.48
CA GLY A 121 17.45 21.87 22.61
C GLY A 121 16.30 22.78 22.24
N LEU A 122 15.11 22.51 22.78
CA LEU A 122 13.89 23.25 22.48
C LEU A 122 13.39 23.95 23.76
N ASP A 123 13.14 25.26 23.70
CA ASP A 123 12.58 26.01 24.83
C ASP A 123 11.06 25.79 24.97
N PRO A 124 10.50 25.68 26.18
CA PRO A 124 9.09 25.32 26.40
C PRO A 124 8.15 26.29 25.67
N VAL A 125 7.23 25.74 24.89
CA VAL A 125 6.16 26.47 24.22
C VAL A 125 4.82 25.93 24.69
N GLY A 126 3.76 26.73 24.67
CA GLY A 126 2.39 26.33 25.03
C GLY A 126 1.85 25.18 24.18
N ALA A 127 0.54 24.89 24.30
CA ALA A 127 -0.11 23.78 23.58
C ALA A 127 0.20 23.80 22.06
N THR A 128 0.57 22.64 21.49
CA THR A 128 1.01 22.52 20.08
C THR A 128 0.01 23.10 19.09
N THR A 129 -1.27 22.88 19.35
CA THR A 129 -2.38 23.30 18.48
C THR A 129 -2.47 24.83 18.36
N ASP A 130 -2.26 25.56 19.46
CA ASP A 130 -2.27 27.02 19.45
C ASP A 130 -1.05 27.58 18.72
N LEU A 131 0.13 26.98 18.92
CA LEU A 131 1.33 27.33 18.16
C LEU A 131 1.11 27.14 16.65
N ILE A 132 0.56 26.01 16.23
CA ILE A 132 0.34 25.71 14.81
C ILE A 132 -0.70 26.66 14.23
N LYS A 133 -1.82 26.86 14.93
CA LYS A 133 -2.88 27.77 14.50
C LYS A 133 -2.38 29.20 14.34
N ASP A 134 -1.55 29.70 15.25
CA ASP A 134 -1.13 31.11 15.25
C ASP A 134 0.14 31.35 14.42
N LYS A 135 1.10 30.42 14.43
CA LYS A 135 2.42 30.59 13.79
C LYS A 135 2.54 29.92 12.43
N VAL A 136 1.74 28.91 12.12
CA VAL A 136 1.76 28.21 10.82
C VAL A 136 0.57 28.63 9.97
N GLU A 137 -0.65 28.54 10.51
CA GLU A 137 -1.87 28.85 9.75
C GLU A 137 -2.30 30.32 9.89
N GLY A 138 -1.92 30.99 10.98
CA GLY A 138 -2.23 32.40 11.24
C GLY A 138 -1.47 33.38 10.35
N VAL A 139 -0.40 32.92 9.69
CA VAL A 139 0.41 33.70 8.75
C VAL A 139 -0.03 33.55 7.29
N LEU A 140 -1.03 32.72 7.00
CA LEU A 140 -1.58 32.55 5.65
C LEU A 140 -2.12 33.89 5.12
N LYS A 141 -1.65 34.30 3.94
CA LYS A 141 -2.10 35.49 3.23
C LYS A 141 -2.63 35.13 1.85
N PRO A 142 -3.86 35.56 1.48
CA PRO A 142 -4.87 36.14 2.37
C PRO A 142 -5.36 35.11 3.41
N GLY A 143 -5.93 35.58 4.53
CA GLY A 143 -6.44 34.68 5.57
C GLY A 143 -7.61 33.80 5.11
N PRO A 144 -8.12 32.88 5.97
CA PRO A 144 -9.16 31.94 5.57
C PRO A 144 -10.44 32.58 5.03
N GLY A 145 -11.00 32.02 3.96
CA GLY A 145 -12.23 32.46 3.32
C GLY A 145 -12.31 32.08 1.85
N LEU A 146 -13.44 32.43 1.22
CA LEU A 146 -13.62 32.31 -0.22
C LEU A 146 -13.21 33.60 -0.92
N TYR A 147 -12.47 33.48 -2.01
CA TYR A 147 -11.96 34.60 -2.78
C TYR A 147 -12.28 34.41 -4.25
N ARG A 148 -12.58 35.50 -4.94
CA ARG A 148 -12.65 35.54 -6.39
C ARG A 148 -11.29 35.88 -6.95
N TRP A 149 -10.86 35.14 -7.96
CA TRP A 149 -9.64 35.40 -8.70
C TRP A 149 -10.00 36.13 -10.01
N GLU A 150 -9.72 37.43 -10.10
CA GLU A 150 -10.13 38.27 -11.24
C GLU A 150 -9.00 39.09 -11.86
N GLY A 151 -7.79 39.01 -11.30
CA GLY A 151 -6.68 39.87 -11.66
C GLY A 151 -5.79 39.41 -12.82
N LYS A 152 -4.71 40.17 -13.01
CA LYS A 152 -3.62 39.85 -13.97
C LYS A 152 -2.47 39.06 -13.34
N GLU A 153 -2.48 38.88 -12.03
CA GLU A 153 -1.40 38.26 -11.26
C GLU A 153 -1.94 37.24 -10.24
N SER A 154 -1.06 36.37 -9.75
CA SER A 154 -1.38 35.30 -8.80
C SER A 154 -1.87 35.78 -7.43
N SER A 155 -1.61 37.03 -7.06
CA SER A 155 -1.92 37.61 -5.75
C SER A 155 -3.21 38.45 -5.71
N ASP A 156 -3.87 38.64 -6.86
CA ASP A 156 -5.03 39.52 -6.98
C ASP A 156 -6.35 38.79 -6.67
N TYR A 157 -6.75 38.90 -5.40
CA TYR A 157 -7.91 38.22 -4.82
C TYR A 157 -8.92 39.21 -4.23
N THR A 158 -10.20 39.01 -4.54
CA THR A 158 -11.31 39.73 -3.89
C THR A 158 -12.07 38.81 -2.95
N ARG A 159 -12.11 39.14 -1.65
CA ARG A 159 -12.81 38.31 -0.65
C ARG A 159 -14.32 38.32 -0.88
N ILE A 160 -14.90 37.14 -0.88
CA ILE A 160 -16.34 36.92 -0.99
C ILE A 160 -16.92 36.71 0.42
N LYS A 161 -18.01 37.42 0.73
CA LYS A 161 -18.77 37.20 1.97
C LYS A 161 -19.85 36.13 1.81
N SER A 162 -20.50 36.08 0.65
CA SER A 162 -21.58 35.15 0.32
C SER A 162 -21.91 35.25 -1.17
N LEU A 163 -22.34 34.16 -1.79
CA LEU A 163 -22.74 34.08 -3.19
C LEU A 163 -24.25 33.85 -3.35
N GLU A 164 -25.00 33.84 -2.26
CA GLU A 164 -26.44 33.51 -2.21
C GLU A 164 -27.30 34.37 -3.16
N LYS A 165 -26.86 35.60 -3.42
CA LYS A 165 -27.59 36.56 -4.28
C LYS A 165 -27.10 36.56 -5.72
N GLU A 166 -26.02 35.84 -6.04
CA GLU A 166 -25.45 35.79 -7.38
C GLU A 166 -26.18 34.74 -8.22
N LYS A 167 -26.88 35.20 -9.26
CA LYS A 167 -27.59 34.32 -10.19
C LYS A 167 -26.71 33.99 -11.39
N THR A 168 -26.44 32.71 -11.60
CA THR A 168 -25.75 32.20 -12.80
C THR A 168 -26.26 30.81 -13.12
N ASP A 169 -26.47 30.55 -14.41
CA ASP A 169 -26.78 29.23 -14.96
C ASP A 169 -25.50 28.43 -15.29
N LYS A 170 -24.33 29.07 -15.29
CA LYS A 170 -23.03 28.45 -15.61
C LYS A 170 -22.24 28.03 -14.36
N PRO A 171 -21.38 26.98 -14.43
CA PRO A 171 -20.69 26.39 -13.28
C PRO A 171 -19.52 27.21 -12.73
N TRP A 172 -19.43 27.36 -11.41
CA TRP A 172 -18.34 28.05 -10.72
C TRP A 172 -17.11 27.15 -10.66
N LEU A 173 -15.92 27.68 -10.97
CA LEU A 173 -14.66 26.94 -10.82
C LEU A 173 -14.07 27.25 -9.44
N VAL A 174 -13.85 26.23 -8.61
CA VAL A 174 -13.32 26.39 -7.25
C VAL A 174 -12.00 25.65 -7.11
N PHE A 175 -10.96 26.38 -6.70
CA PHE A 175 -9.65 25.84 -6.35
C PHE A 175 -9.53 25.59 -4.85
N ILE A 176 -9.14 24.38 -4.46
CA ILE A 176 -9.03 23.91 -3.06
C ILE A 176 -7.61 23.39 -2.80
N HIS A 177 -6.80 24.14 -2.06
CA HIS A 177 -5.39 23.81 -1.83
C HIS A 177 -5.17 22.68 -0.80
N GLY A 178 -3.93 22.19 -0.73
CA GLY A 178 -3.49 21.10 0.14
C GLY A 178 -2.95 21.54 1.51
N THR A 179 -2.39 20.56 2.24
CA THR A 179 -1.84 20.69 3.59
C THR A 179 -0.76 21.77 3.70
N ALA A 180 -0.88 22.63 4.71
CA ALA A 180 0.08 23.70 5.03
C ALA A 180 0.44 24.60 3.83
N SER A 181 -0.50 24.79 2.90
CA SER A 181 -0.30 25.53 1.65
C SER A 181 -1.27 26.71 1.52
N SER A 182 -1.18 27.43 0.41
CA SER A 182 -2.10 28.49 -0.01
C SER A 182 -2.52 28.29 -1.47
N THR A 183 -3.50 29.07 -1.95
CA THR A 183 -3.88 29.08 -3.37
C THR A 183 -2.71 29.39 -4.28
N GLU A 184 -1.94 30.43 -3.96
CA GLU A 184 -0.75 30.78 -4.73
C GLU A 184 0.32 29.69 -4.65
N GLY A 185 0.56 29.14 -3.45
CA GLY A 185 1.53 28.07 -3.26
C GLY A 185 1.21 26.79 -4.02
N SER A 186 -0.08 26.45 -4.15
CA SER A 186 -0.51 25.22 -4.84
C SER A 186 -0.72 25.41 -6.34
N PHE A 187 -1.30 26.54 -6.75
CA PHE A 187 -1.81 26.75 -8.12
C PHE A 187 -1.08 27.88 -8.88
N GLY A 188 -0.10 28.54 -8.27
CA GLY A 188 0.63 29.66 -8.85
C GLY A 188 1.28 29.34 -10.20
N GLY A 189 1.70 28.08 -10.41
CA GLY A 189 2.25 27.60 -11.69
C GLY A 189 1.33 27.84 -12.90
N LEU A 190 0.02 27.93 -12.70
CA LEU A 190 -0.93 28.21 -13.79
C LEU A 190 -0.80 29.62 -14.38
N TRP A 191 -0.09 30.54 -13.70
CA TRP A 191 0.21 31.89 -14.17
C TRP A 191 1.49 31.97 -15.01
N GLU A 192 2.29 30.90 -15.03
CA GLU A 192 3.53 30.86 -15.82
C GLU A 192 3.21 30.83 -17.33
N GLY A 193 4.06 31.47 -18.13
CA GLY A 193 3.89 31.54 -19.60
C GLY A 193 3.15 32.77 -20.13
N GLY A 194 2.92 33.80 -19.30
CA GLY A 194 2.43 35.11 -19.74
C GLY A 194 1.05 35.05 -20.42
N ALA A 195 0.92 35.53 -21.65
CA ALA A 195 -0.35 35.53 -22.39
C ALA A 195 -0.88 34.11 -22.70
N GLN A 196 -0.01 33.10 -22.74
CA GLN A 196 -0.37 31.70 -22.93
C GLN A 196 -0.57 30.95 -21.61
N ALA A 197 -0.51 31.64 -20.48
CA ALA A 197 -0.74 31.05 -19.16
C ALA A 197 -2.11 30.36 -19.10
N ARG A 198 -2.15 29.20 -18.46
CA ARG A 198 -3.37 28.40 -18.31
C ARG A 198 -4.43 29.18 -17.55
N MET A 199 -4.02 30.00 -16.57
CA MET A 199 -4.93 30.85 -15.82
C MET A 199 -5.62 31.91 -16.68
N VAL A 200 -4.93 32.51 -17.67
CA VAL A 200 -5.55 33.47 -18.60
C VAL A 200 -6.68 32.80 -19.38
N GLN A 201 -6.48 31.55 -19.80
CA GLN A 201 -7.51 30.76 -20.48
C GLN A 201 -8.68 30.41 -19.55
N LEU A 202 -8.39 30.06 -18.28
CA LEU A 202 -9.43 29.80 -17.28
C LEU A 202 -10.25 31.04 -16.95
N LEU A 203 -9.63 32.21 -16.79
CA LEU A 203 -10.33 33.47 -16.57
C LEU A 203 -11.27 33.82 -17.74
N ALA A 204 -10.84 33.52 -18.98
CA ALA A 204 -11.68 33.68 -20.16
C ALA A 204 -12.87 32.70 -20.19
N HIS A 205 -12.68 31.46 -19.72
CA HIS A 205 -13.74 30.43 -19.69
C HIS A 205 -14.71 30.59 -18.49
N TYR A 206 -14.21 31.12 -17.36
CA TYR A 206 -14.93 31.32 -16.10
C TYR A 206 -14.99 32.81 -15.68
N PRO A 207 -15.49 33.72 -16.53
CA PRO A 207 -15.49 35.15 -16.20
C PRO A 207 -16.29 35.40 -14.93
N LYS A 208 -15.64 36.02 -13.92
CA LYS A 208 -16.18 36.31 -12.57
C LYS A 208 -16.61 35.10 -11.74
N ARG A 209 -16.32 33.88 -12.21
CA ARG A 209 -16.77 32.61 -11.61
C ARG A 209 -15.61 31.71 -11.20
N LEU A 210 -14.39 32.23 -11.21
CA LEU A 210 -13.19 31.55 -10.73
C LEU A 210 -12.94 31.92 -9.27
N LEU A 211 -12.94 30.90 -8.42
CA LEU A 211 -12.87 31.01 -6.97
C LEU A 211 -11.67 30.26 -6.42
N ALA A 212 -11.14 30.77 -5.32
CA ALA A 212 -10.08 30.17 -4.53
C ALA A 212 -10.52 30.08 -3.07
N PHE A 213 -10.46 28.87 -2.50
CA PHE A 213 -10.83 28.62 -1.11
C PHE A 213 -9.59 28.48 -0.22
N LEU A 214 -9.32 29.51 0.58
CA LEU A 214 -8.23 29.54 1.55
C LEU A 214 -8.76 29.01 2.88
N HIS A 215 -8.16 27.97 3.44
CA HIS A 215 -8.64 27.31 4.65
C HIS A 215 -7.53 26.75 5.52
N ARG A 216 -7.83 26.47 6.79
CA ARG A 216 -6.89 25.79 7.69
C ARG A 216 -6.90 24.29 7.39
N THR A 217 -5.73 23.69 7.34
CA THR A 217 -5.51 22.31 6.86
C THR A 217 -4.78 21.41 7.86
N LEU A 218 -4.31 21.96 8.97
CA LEU A 218 -3.71 21.24 10.09
C LEU A 218 -4.65 21.25 11.29
N SER A 219 -5.11 22.44 11.70
CA SER A 219 -5.97 22.59 12.90
C SER A 219 -7.45 22.30 12.65
N GLN A 220 -7.90 22.26 11.39
CA GLN A 220 -9.28 21.93 11.03
C GLN A 220 -9.35 20.61 10.25
N ASN A 221 -10.34 19.78 10.56
CA ASN A 221 -10.66 18.58 9.78
C ASN A 221 -11.32 18.94 8.42
N PRO A 222 -11.34 18.04 7.43
CA PRO A 222 -11.95 18.32 6.13
C PRO A 222 -13.48 18.51 6.16
N ILE A 223 -14.18 17.93 7.14
CA ILE A 223 -15.64 18.06 7.31
C ILE A 223 -15.98 19.53 7.60
N GLN A 224 -15.25 20.15 8.53
CA GLN A 224 -15.36 21.57 8.85
C GLN A 224 -15.09 22.44 7.61
N ASN A 225 -14.04 22.15 6.85
CA ASN A 225 -13.73 22.94 5.65
C ASN A 225 -14.81 22.78 4.56
N ALA A 226 -15.37 21.58 4.38
CA ALA A 226 -16.45 21.35 3.45
C ALA A 226 -17.73 22.08 3.88
N LEU A 227 -18.03 22.09 5.18
CA LEU A 227 -19.16 22.83 5.77
C LEU A 227 -19.02 24.34 5.52
N GLU A 228 -17.83 24.90 5.78
CA GLU A 228 -17.51 26.30 5.51
C GLU A 228 -17.66 26.63 4.02
N LEU A 229 -17.08 25.81 3.12
CA LEU A 229 -17.11 26.06 1.68
C LEU A 229 -18.53 25.94 1.10
N ALA A 230 -19.29 24.91 1.46
CA ALA A 230 -20.66 24.72 1.01
C ALA A 230 -21.58 25.89 1.44
N GLY A 231 -21.28 26.52 2.58
CA GLY A 231 -22.05 27.66 3.10
C GLY A 231 -22.01 28.92 2.25
N TYR A 232 -21.04 29.06 1.33
CA TYR A 232 -20.96 30.24 0.47
C TYR A 232 -21.94 30.21 -0.72
N PHE A 233 -22.32 29.03 -1.19
CA PHE A 233 -23.01 28.85 -2.47
C PHE A 233 -24.54 28.91 -2.36
N PRO A 234 -25.25 29.42 -3.38
CA PRO A 234 -26.70 29.31 -3.47
C PRO A 234 -27.17 27.87 -3.68
N GLU A 235 -28.47 27.63 -3.46
CA GLU A 235 -29.12 26.37 -3.81
C GLU A 235 -29.01 26.07 -5.32
N GLY A 236 -28.76 24.81 -5.66
CA GLY A 236 -28.59 24.35 -7.05
C GLY A 236 -27.30 24.83 -7.72
N ALA A 237 -26.33 25.37 -6.97
CA ALA A 237 -25.10 25.86 -7.55
C ALA A 237 -24.33 24.74 -8.29
N ARG A 238 -24.03 25.00 -9.56
CA ARG A 238 -23.21 24.13 -10.41
C ARG A 238 -21.73 24.44 -10.18
N LEU A 239 -20.92 23.42 -9.88
CA LEU A 239 -19.51 23.56 -9.50
C LEU A 239 -18.61 22.69 -10.39
N HIS A 240 -17.48 23.28 -10.78
CA HIS A 240 -16.28 22.58 -11.22
C HIS A 240 -15.23 22.73 -10.12
N LEU A 241 -14.64 21.62 -9.69
CA LEU A 241 -13.68 21.59 -8.59
C LEU A 241 -12.30 21.24 -9.11
N VAL A 242 -11.29 21.95 -8.63
CA VAL A 242 -9.88 21.59 -8.76
C VAL A 242 -9.30 21.54 -7.37
N SER A 243 -8.75 20.40 -6.99
CA SER A 243 -8.17 20.24 -5.66
C SER A 243 -6.75 19.70 -5.73
N HIS A 244 -5.94 20.05 -4.75
CA HIS A 244 -4.62 19.48 -4.56
C HIS A 244 -4.49 18.79 -3.20
N SER A 245 -3.85 17.62 -3.18
CA SER A 245 -3.50 16.91 -1.94
C SER A 245 -4.72 16.68 -1.03
N ARG A 246 -4.62 16.95 0.28
CA ARG A 246 -5.71 16.93 1.27
C ARG A 246 -6.95 17.73 0.84
N GLY A 247 -6.81 18.80 0.06
CA GLY A 247 -7.94 19.56 -0.47
C GLY A 247 -8.91 18.69 -1.28
N GLY A 248 -8.43 17.59 -1.86
CA GLY A 248 -9.28 16.62 -2.53
C GLY A 248 -10.26 15.89 -1.61
N LEU A 249 -9.94 15.74 -0.33
CA LEU A 249 -10.87 15.18 0.67
C LEU A 249 -12.05 16.12 0.93
N VAL A 250 -11.82 17.44 0.88
CA VAL A 250 -12.89 18.45 0.95
C VAL A 250 -13.77 18.37 -0.30
N GLY A 251 -13.17 18.23 -1.49
CA GLY A 251 -13.91 18.02 -2.73
C GLY A 251 -14.75 16.74 -2.73
N GLU A 252 -14.23 15.64 -2.21
CA GLU A 252 -14.99 14.38 -2.02
C GLU A 252 -16.21 14.55 -1.12
N LEU A 253 -16.08 15.30 -0.03
CA LEU A 253 -17.19 15.60 0.87
C LEU A 253 -18.28 16.42 0.17
N LEU A 254 -17.92 17.39 -0.68
CA LEU A 254 -18.90 18.13 -1.48
C LEU A 254 -19.63 17.24 -2.50
N CYS A 255 -18.94 16.23 -3.05
CA CYS A 255 -19.55 15.26 -3.96
C CYS A 255 -20.68 14.43 -3.31
N ARG A 256 -20.76 14.41 -1.96
CA ARG A 256 -21.90 13.81 -1.23
C ARG A 256 -23.22 14.55 -1.42
N SER A 257 -23.21 15.75 -2.02
CA SER A 257 -24.45 16.40 -2.44
C SER A 257 -25.14 15.69 -3.62
N MET A 258 -24.42 14.87 -4.38
CA MET A 258 -24.91 14.14 -5.56
C MET A 258 -25.00 12.62 -5.33
N MET A 259 -25.41 12.20 -4.13
CA MET A 259 -25.61 10.79 -3.79
C MET A 259 -26.84 10.21 -4.48
N GLU A 260 -26.74 8.98 -4.99
CA GLU A 260 -27.85 8.30 -5.65
C GLU A 260 -28.89 7.82 -4.63
N GLY A 261 -30.06 8.46 -4.60
CA GLY A 261 -31.23 8.02 -3.82
C GLY A 261 -31.03 7.99 -2.30
N ARG A 262 -30.04 8.72 -1.76
CA ARG A 262 -29.67 8.71 -0.34
C ARG A 262 -29.38 10.10 0.20
N PHE A 263 -29.53 10.27 1.51
CA PHE A 263 -29.02 11.44 2.23
C PHE A 263 -27.48 11.45 2.18
N PRO A 264 -26.80 12.63 2.22
CA PRO A 264 -25.34 12.71 2.06
C PRO A 264 -24.50 11.82 3.00
N PHE A 265 -24.96 11.59 4.24
CA PHE A 265 -24.34 10.71 5.24
C PHE A 265 -25.40 9.85 5.96
N ASP A 266 -25.24 8.53 5.98
CA ASP A 266 -26.20 7.63 6.65
C ASP A 266 -25.75 7.23 8.06
N GLN A 267 -26.56 6.40 8.74
CA GLN A 267 -26.26 5.94 10.12
C GLN A 267 -24.92 5.21 10.23
N ASP A 268 -24.51 4.49 9.19
CA ASP A 268 -23.24 3.79 9.17
C ASP A 268 -22.07 4.77 9.11
N ASP A 269 -22.21 5.85 8.32
CA ASP A 269 -21.21 6.94 8.30
C ASP A 269 -21.08 7.57 9.70
N PHE A 270 -22.20 7.85 10.38
CA PHE A 270 -22.18 8.37 11.76
C PHE A 270 -21.56 7.37 12.75
N GLN A 271 -21.79 6.06 12.59
CA GLN A 271 -21.25 5.05 13.49
C GLN A 271 -19.71 5.01 13.48
N VAL A 272 -19.08 5.25 12.32
CA VAL A 272 -17.61 5.29 12.20
C VAL A 272 -17.00 6.39 13.07
N PHE A 273 -17.75 7.46 13.35
CA PHE A 273 -17.35 8.58 14.20
C PHE A 273 -17.88 8.51 15.64
N ALA A 274 -18.59 7.43 16.03
CA ALA A 274 -19.26 7.31 17.34
C ALA A 274 -18.33 7.21 18.57
N GLN A 275 -17.03 7.47 18.43
CA GLN A 275 -16.09 7.46 19.54
C GLN A 275 -16.31 8.68 20.46
N PRO A 276 -16.19 8.53 21.80
CA PRO A 276 -16.54 9.60 22.74
C PRO A 276 -15.77 10.93 22.56
N ASP A 277 -14.57 10.86 21.99
CA ASP A 277 -13.66 11.98 21.69
C ASP A 277 -13.93 12.69 20.36
N ARG A 278 -14.90 12.21 19.55
CA ARG A 278 -15.22 12.75 18.21
C ARG A 278 -16.60 13.40 18.11
N LYS A 279 -17.15 13.88 19.22
CA LYS A 279 -18.47 14.54 19.25
C LYS A 279 -18.55 15.76 18.32
N ASP A 280 -17.47 16.52 18.22
CA ASP A 280 -17.42 17.70 17.35
C ASP A 280 -17.40 17.31 15.86
N ASP A 281 -16.64 16.28 15.49
CA ASP A 281 -16.63 15.74 14.12
C ASP A 281 -18.03 15.27 13.71
N LEU A 282 -18.71 14.52 14.58
CA LEU A 282 -20.09 14.05 14.38
C LEU A 282 -21.05 15.20 14.12
N LYS A 283 -21.03 16.20 15.00
CA LYS A 283 -21.90 17.38 14.89
C LYS A 283 -21.68 18.12 13.57
N GLN A 284 -20.41 18.34 13.20
CA GLN A 284 -20.07 19.00 11.94
C GLN A 284 -20.51 18.18 10.72
N MET A 285 -20.44 16.85 10.80
CA MET A 285 -20.89 15.96 9.72
C MET A 285 -22.41 15.98 9.56
N GLU A 286 -23.17 16.01 10.66
CA GLU A 286 -24.63 16.20 10.64
C GLU A 286 -25.01 17.56 10.02
N GLU A 287 -24.34 18.63 10.45
CA GLU A 287 -24.54 19.98 9.91
C GLU A 287 -24.24 20.04 8.41
N LEU A 288 -23.13 19.43 7.98
CA LEU A 288 -22.75 19.33 6.57
C LEU A 288 -23.77 18.54 5.77
N GLY A 289 -24.24 17.40 6.27
CA GLY A 289 -25.25 16.59 5.60
C GLY A 289 -26.54 17.37 5.34
N HIS A 290 -27.05 18.06 6.35
CA HIS A 290 -28.23 18.91 6.19
C HIS A 290 -27.97 20.09 5.25
N LEU A 291 -26.78 20.70 5.30
CA LEU A 291 -26.44 21.78 4.40
C LEU A 291 -26.39 21.31 2.95
N LEU A 292 -25.71 20.20 2.65
CA LEU A 292 -25.61 19.64 1.30
C LEU A 292 -26.98 19.19 0.78
N GLN A 293 -27.84 18.64 1.63
CA GLN A 293 -29.20 18.29 1.25
C GLN A 293 -30.03 19.53 0.87
N ARG A 294 -29.94 20.61 1.65
CA ARG A 294 -30.64 21.87 1.33
C ARG A 294 -30.06 22.57 0.11
N LYS A 295 -28.74 22.57 -0.05
CA LYS A 295 -28.05 23.29 -1.12
C LYS A 295 -28.10 22.58 -2.47
N GLN A 296 -28.23 21.25 -2.49
CA GLN A 296 -28.28 20.47 -3.73
C GLN A 296 -27.20 20.89 -4.74
N LEU A 297 -25.94 20.96 -4.27
CA LEU A 297 -24.82 21.36 -5.11
C LEU A 297 -24.60 20.34 -6.22
N VAL A 298 -24.40 20.83 -7.45
CA VAL A 298 -24.18 19.99 -8.62
C VAL A 298 -22.71 20.04 -9.01
N ILE A 299 -21.96 19.00 -8.65
CA ILE A 299 -20.54 18.86 -8.97
C ILE A 299 -20.41 18.24 -10.38
N GLU A 300 -20.30 19.10 -11.39
CA GLU A 300 -20.29 18.65 -12.78
C GLU A 300 -18.93 18.13 -13.25
N ARG A 301 -17.85 18.60 -12.62
CA ARG A 301 -16.47 18.22 -12.92
C ARG A 301 -15.64 18.30 -11.66
N PHE A 302 -14.87 17.27 -11.36
CA PHE A 302 -13.90 17.31 -10.29
C PHE A 302 -12.54 16.81 -10.77
N VAL A 303 -11.56 17.71 -10.85
CA VAL A 303 -10.16 17.36 -11.13
C VAL A 303 -9.42 17.27 -9.81
N ARG A 304 -9.16 16.04 -9.37
CA ARG A 304 -8.53 15.72 -8.09
C ARG A 304 -7.06 15.39 -8.32
N VAL A 305 -6.17 16.24 -7.82
CA VAL A 305 -4.73 16.17 -8.09
C VAL A 305 -3.96 15.73 -6.84
N GLY A 306 -3.21 14.63 -6.90
CA GLY A 306 -2.34 14.17 -5.82
C GLY A 306 -3.05 13.89 -4.48
N CYS A 307 -4.35 13.59 -4.48
CA CYS A 307 -5.11 13.47 -3.24
C CYS A 307 -4.84 12.12 -2.53
N PRO A 308 -4.59 12.10 -1.20
CA PRO A 308 -4.50 10.86 -0.42
C PRO A 308 -5.89 10.29 -0.15
N ALA A 309 -6.65 9.96 -1.19
CA ALA A 309 -8.05 9.55 -1.09
C ALA A 309 -8.25 8.22 -0.33
N ARG A 310 -7.21 7.37 -0.27
CA ARG A 310 -7.14 6.15 0.55
C ARG A 310 -6.24 6.34 1.78
N GLY A 311 -5.86 7.57 2.09
CA GLY A 311 -4.84 7.89 3.08
C GLY A 311 -3.40 7.66 2.61
N THR A 312 -2.44 8.05 3.43
CA THR A 312 -0.99 7.93 3.16
C THR A 312 -0.20 7.62 4.43
N THR A 313 0.83 6.77 4.35
CA THR A 313 1.70 6.44 5.52
C THR A 313 2.43 7.64 6.07
N LEU A 314 2.67 8.66 5.25
CA LEU A 314 3.31 9.88 5.69
C LEU A 314 2.48 10.65 6.74
N ALA A 315 1.15 10.45 6.78
CA ALA A 315 0.32 10.99 7.85
C ALA A 315 0.26 10.08 9.10
N SER A 316 0.76 8.85 9.02
CA SER A 316 0.65 7.83 10.07
C SER A 316 1.84 7.84 11.02
N GLY A 317 1.60 7.84 12.34
CA GLY A 317 2.47 7.41 13.46
C GLY A 317 3.87 8.04 13.64
N ARG A 318 4.50 8.58 12.60
CA ARG A 318 5.89 9.07 12.53
C ARG A 318 5.97 10.39 11.76
N LEU A 319 5.22 11.33 12.31
CA LEU A 319 4.98 12.69 11.86
C LEU A 319 6.29 13.49 11.69
N ASP A 320 7.29 13.21 12.52
CA ASP A 320 8.66 13.75 12.49
C ASP A 320 9.45 13.34 11.23
N ARG A 321 9.34 12.09 10.83
CA ARG A 321 10.02 11.58 9.63
C ARG A 321 9.33 12.05 8.35
N TYR A 322 8.00 12.15 8.36
CA TYR A 322 7.23 12.79 7.28
C TYR A 322 7.71 14.21 7.00
N LEU A 323 7.84 15.00 8.07
CA LEU A 323 8.28 16.38 7.97
C LEU A 323 9.75 16.50 7.56
N SER A 324 10.60 15.56 7.98
CA SER A 324 11.96 15.45 7.45
C SER A 324 11.94 15.31 5.92
N ILE A 325 11.11 14.44 5.37
CA ILE A 325 11.01 14.24 3.92
C ILE A 325 10.53 15.50 3.23
N ILE A 326 9.42 16.11 3.68
CA ILE A 326 8.91 17.33 3.05
C ILE A 326 9.98 18.43 3.02
N LEU A 327 10.70 18.65 4.12
CA LEU A 327 11.76 19.65 4.15
C LEU A 327 12.86 19.35 3.12
N ASN A 328 13.28 18.09 2.98
CA ASN A 328 14.24 17.71 1.94
C ASN A 328 13.68 17.93 0.52
N VAL A 329 12.40 17.63 0.27
CA VAL A 329 11.76 17.86 -1.04
C VAL A 329 11.76 19.36 -1.37
N VAL A 330 11.29 20.19 -0.42
CA VAL A 330 11.20 21.64 -0.60
C VAL A 330 12.58 22.27 -0.76
N GLU A 331 13.61 21.80 -0.03
CA GLU A 331 15.00 22.24 -0.19
C GLU A 331 15.62 21.80 -1.52
N ALA A 332 15.23 20.64 -2.07
CA ALA A 332 15.77 20.12 -3.32
C ALA A 332 15.25 20.87 -4.56
N ILE A 333 14.08 21.51 -4.46
CA ILE A 333 13.39 22.17 -5.57
C ILE A 333 13.83 23.65 -5.72
N PRO A 334 14.43 24.05 -6.86
CA PRO A 334 14.72 25.45 -7.16
C PRO A 334 13.44 26.29 -7.25
N GLY A 335 13.37 27.43 -6.56
CA GLY A 335 12.21 28.33 -6.57
C GLY A 335 11.22 28.15 -5.41
N LEU A 336 11.38 27.11 -4.59
CA LEU A 336 10.69 26.99 -3.29
C LEU A 336 11.55 27.49 -2.10
N LYS A 337 12.86 27.67 -2.30
CA LYS A 337 13.78 28.24 -1.30
C LYS A 337 13.40 29.70 -1.00
N GLY A 338 13.01 29.98 0.24
CA GLY A 338 12.58 31.31 0.71
C GLY A 338 11.07 31.58 0.65
N ASN A 339 10.25 30.58 0.30
CA ASN A 339 8.79 30.69 0.33
C ASN A 339 8.28 30.66 1.80
N PRO A 340 7.34 31.54 2.20
CA PRO A 340 6.68 31.49 3.53
C PRO A 340 6.16 30.11 3.95
N VAL A 341 5.82 29.24 2.98
CA VAL A 341 5.43 27.84 3.21
C VAL A 341 6.55 27.04 3.89
N LEU A 342 7.82 27.24 3.51
CA LEU A 342 8.96 26.58 4.16
C LEU A 342 9.11 27.03 5.62
N GLU A 343 8.84 28.31 5.91
CA GLU A 343 8.90 28.84 7.28
C GLU A 343 7.84 28.19 8.18
N GLY A 344 6.62 28.02 7.68
CA GLY A 344 5.53 27.35 8.38
C GLY A 344 5.79 25.86 8.60
N LEU A 345 6.40 25.17 7.64
CA LEU A 345 6.74 23.74 7.75
C LEU A 345 7.84 23.47 8.78
N SER A 346 8.87 24.31 8.86
CA SER A 346 9.92 24.17 9.88
C SER A 346 9.37 24.46 11.29
N ALA A 347 8.48 25.45 11.44
CA ALA A 347 7.78 25.72 12.71
C ALA A 347 6.91 24.52 13.14
N PHE A 348 6.21 23.94 12.16
CA PHE A 348 5.37 22.77 12.36
C PHE A 348 6.18 21.55 12.80
N LEU A 349 7.32 21.27 12.16
CA LEU A 349 8.24 20.19 12.57
C LEU A 349 8.64 20.34 14.04
N LEU A 350 9.04 21.53 14.46
CA LEU A 350 9.44 21.76 15.86
C LEU A 350 8.32 21.49 16.85
N GLY A 351 7.11 21.97 16.58
CA GLY A 351 5.95 21.70 17.44
C GLY A 351 5.60 20.21 17.51
N VAL A 352 5.60 19.54 16.36
CA VAL A 352 5.30 18.12 16.24
C VAL A 352 6.32 17.27 16.99
N VAL A 353 7.60 17.46 16.68
CA VAL A 353 8.72 16.70 17.26
C VAL A 353 8.79 16.91 18.76
N LYS A 354 8.67 18.15 19.25
CA LYS A 354 8.80 18.47 20.67
C LYS A 354 7.74 17.79 21.53
N ASN A 355 6.48 17.94 21.13
CA ASN A 355 5.35 17.55 21.98
C ASN A 355 4.93 16.09 21.77
N ARG A 356 5.67 15.31 20.96
CA ARG A 356 5.23 14.00 20.43
C ARG A 356 3.81 14.10 19.89
N THR A 357 3.51 15.21 19.22
CA THR A 357 2.16 15.55 18.78
C THR A 357 1.68 14.41 17.92
N LYS A 358 0.60 13.77 18.35
CA LYS A 358 0.05 12.65 17.60
C LYS A 358 -0.81 13.19 16.47
N PRO A 359 -0.94 12.45 15.35
CA PRO A 359 -1.81 12.88 14.27
C PRO A 359 -3.21 13.26 14.75
N GLU A 360 -3.77 12.57 15.75
CA GLU A 360 -5.11 12.83 16.29
C GLU A 360 -5.29 14.20 16.95
N GLU A 361 -4.20 14.84 17.41
CA GLU A 361 -4.24 16.22 17.94
C GLU A 361 -4.29 17.26 16.81
N LEU A 362 -4.02 16.84 15.57
CA LEU A 362 -4.04 17.64 14.37
C LEU A 362 -5.06 17.03 13.41
N PRO A 363 -6.36 17.32 13.62
CA PRO A 363 -7.42 16.60 12.96
C PRO A 363 -7.38 16.76 11.43
N GLY A 364 -6.67 17.78 10.95
CA GLY A 364 -6.42 17.95 9.54
C GLY A 364 -5.37 17.05 8.91
N LEU A 365 -4.38 16.61 9.69
CA LEU A 365 -3.43 15.60 9.27
C LEU A 365 -3.99 14.19 9.52
N GLU A 366 -4.65 13.98 10.66
CA GLU A 366 -5.32 12.71 10.98
C GLU A 366 -6.21 12.25 9.83
N ALA A 367 -6.99 13.16 9.25
CA ALA A 367 -7.89 12.88 8.14
C ALA A 367 -7.21 12.33 6.86
N GLN A 368 -5.87 12.35 6.77
CA GLN A 368 -5.09 11.77 5.68
C GLN A 368 -4.51 10.40 6.03
N MET A 369 -4.74 9.90 7.25
CA MET A 369 -4.31 8.57 7.65
C MET A 369 -5.22 7.50 7.03
N PRO A 370 -4.66 6.36 6.60
CA PRO A 370 -5.45 5.22 6.11
C PRO A 370 -6.54 4.75 7.09
N SER A 371 -6.24 4.84 8.39
CA SER A 371 -7.12 4.44 9.49
C SER A 371 -8.14 5.51 9.91
N SER A 372 -8.07 6.71 9.34
CA SER A 372 -8.93 7.82 9.79
C SER A 372 -10.41 7.55 9.48
N PRO A 373 -11.34 7.92 10.38
CA PRO A 373 -12.78 7.83 10.13
C PRO A 373 -13.21 8.45 8.80
N LEU A 374 -12.60 9.57 8.41
CA LEU A 374 -12.92 10.23 7.14
C LEU A 374 -12.56 9.35 5.94
N VAL A 375 -11.33 8.82 5.87
CA VAL A 375 -10.92 7.94 4.76
C VAL A 375 -11.81 6.71 4.69
N ARG A 376 -12.21 6.15 5.85
CA ARG A 376 -13.13 5.02 5.92
C ARG A 376 -14.49 5.34 5.30
N ILE A 377 -15.14 6.43 5.69
CA ILE A 377 -16.45 6.78 5.13
C ILE A 377 -16.37 7.14 3.64
N LEU A 378 -15.28 7.79 3.21
CA LEU A 378 -15.09 8.15 1.80
C LEU A 378 -14.87 6.93 0.92
N ASN A 379 -14.32 5.83 1.43
CA ASN A 379 -14.09 4.60 0.68
C ASN A 379 -15.09 3.48 0.99
N ARG A 380 -16.18 3.79 1.73
CA ARG A 380 -17.21 2.83 2.12
C ARG A 380 -17.89 2.25 0.87
N PRO A 381 -17.92 0.92 0.70
CA PRO A 381 -18.55 0.28 -0.46
C PRO A 381 -20.06 0.57 -0.51
N GLY A 382 -20.63 0.66 -1.71
CA GLY A 382 -22.07 0.83 -1.91
C GLY A 382 -22.58 2.25 -1.71
N VAL A 383 -21.66 3.19 -1.54
CA VAL A 383 -21.90 4.62 -1.42
C VAL A 383 -21.43 5.27 -2.71
N ARG A 384 -22.39 5.62 -3.58
CA ARG A 384 -22.13 6.10 -4.94
C ARG A 384 -22.59 7.54 -5.16
N SER A 385 -21.73 8.33 -5.79
CA SER A 385 -21.99 9.69 -6.22
C SER A 385 -22.06 9.77 -7.75
N MET A 386 -22.94 10.63 -8.26
CA MET A 386 -23.05 10.94 -9.69
C MET A 386 -22.06 12.01 -10.16
N ALA A 387 -21.22 12.55 -9.26
CA ALA A 387 -20.23 13.56 -9.60
C ALA A 387 -19.13 13.00 -10.54
N ASP A 388 -18.80 13.73 -11.59
CA ASP A 388 -17.69 13.40 -12.49
C ASP A 388 -16.34 13.50 -11.75
N LEU A 389 -15.40 12.62 -12.09
CA LEU A 389 -14.08 12.56 -11.46
C LEU A 389 -12.96 12.29 -12.47
N HIS A 390 -12.02 13.23 -12.52
CA HIS A 390 -10.73 13.10 -13.17
C HIS A 390 -9.63 13.08 -12.11
N ILE A 391 -8.77 12.06 -12.15
CA ILE A 391 -7.63 11.92 -11.24
C ILE A 391 -6.36 12.28 -11.99
N LEU A 392 -5.62 13.24 -11.46
CA LEU A 392 -4.25 13.53 -11.88
C LEU A 392 -3.30 13.09 -10.76
N GLY A 393 -2.43 12.16 -11.08
CA GLY A 393 -1.39 11.69 -10.18
C GLY A 393 -0.02 11.72 -10.85
N GLY A 394 0.99 11.38 -10.08
CA GLY A 394 2.37 11.45 -10.49
C GLY A 394 3.15 10.29 -9.90
N ASP A 395 4.14 9.82 -10.63
CA ASP A 395 5.16 8.91 -10.14
C ASP A 395 6.54 9.48 -10.51
N VAL A 396 7.37 9.70 -9.50
CA VAL A 396 8.71 10.26 -9.69
C VAL A 396 9.58 9.22 -10.40
N ALA A 397 10.24 9.58 -11.51
CA ALA A 397 11.07 8.62 -12.25
C ALA A 397 12.31 9.28 -12.86
N GLY A 398 13.52 8.79 -12.55
CA GLY A 398 14.75 9.24 -13.22
C GLY A 398 16.00 9.24 -12.33
N GLU A 399 17.16 9.48 -12.94
CA GLU A 399 18.45 9.63 -12.27
C GLU A 399 18.67 11.09 -11.84
N GLY A 400 18.99 11.34 -10.57
CA GLY A 400 19.20 12.70 -10.04
C GLY A 400 18.84 12.83 -8.54
N VAL A 401 18.76 14.08 -8.03
CA VAL A 401 18.41 14.35 -6.62
C VAL A 401 16.99 13.88 -6.27
N LEU A 402 16.00 14.16 -7.12
CA LEU A 402 14.62 13.68 -6.91
C LEU A 402 14.51 12.15 -7.01
N GLY A 403 15.25 11.52 -7.92
CA GLY A 403 15.33 10.06 -7.99
C GLY A 403 15.96 9.43 -6.74
N ARG A 404 16.98 10.07 -6.15
CA ARG A 404 17.58 9.64 -4.87
C ARG A 404 16.64 9.84 -3.69
N LEU A 405 15.91 10.96 -3.67
CA LEU A 405 14.89 11.21 -2.67
C LEU A 405 13.73 10.21 -2.80
N LYS A 406 13.35 9.82 -4.02
CA LYS A 406 12.42 8.70 -4.25
C LYS A 406 12.93 7.44 -3.55
N THR A 407 14.16 7.02 -3.82
CA THR A 407 14.76 5.84 -3.16
C THR A 407 14.76 5.97 -1.64
N PHE A 408 15.15 7.13 -1.09
CA PHE A 408 15.14 7.37 0.35
C PHE A 408 13.74 7.23 0.97
N VAL A 409 12.73 7.83 0.35
CA VAL A 409 11.33 7.71 0.80
C VAL A 409 10.83 6.28 0.63
N THR A 410 11.22 5.60 -0.46
CA THR A 410 10.86 4.19 -0.69
C THR A 410 11.43 3.29 0.42
N ASP A 411 12.70 3.48 0.78
CA ASP A 411 13.36 2.69 1.83
C ASP A 411 12.76 2.94 3.22
N LEU A 412 12.18 4.13 3.46
CA LEU A 412 11.65 4.54 4.77
C LEU A 412 10.13 4.32 4.95
N PHE A 413 9.32 4.51 3.91
CA PHE A 413 7.86 4.65 4.02
C PHE A 413 7.03 3.92 2.97
N TYR A 414 7.54 3.82 1.75
CA TYR A 414 6.73 3.42 0.60
C TYR A 414 7.39 2.26 -0.14
N ARG A 415 6.70 1.15 -0.30
CA ARG A 415 7.23 0.04 -1.13
C ARG A 415 6.82 0.16 -2.61
N GLU A 416 6.16 1.26 -2.97
CA GLU A 416 5.40 1.47 -4.21
C GLU A 416 5.72 2.79 -4.91
N ASP A 417 5.12 3.01 -6.08
CA ASP A 417 5.21 4.26 -6.83
C ASP A 417 4.52 5.41 -6.09
N HIS A 418 5.14 6.59 -6.13
CA HIS A 418 4.72 7.75 -5.35
C HIS A 418 5.23 9.07 -5.92
N ASP A 419 4.58 10.17 -5.55
CA ASP A 419 4.98 11.55 -5.91
C ASP A 419 5.83 12.26 -4.83
N LEU A 420 6.40 11.48 -3.92
CA LEU A 420 7.18 11.85 -2.71
C LEU A 420 6.32 12.14 -1.47
N VAL A 421 5.02 12.40 -1.63
CA VAL A 421 4.10 12.74 -0.53
C VAL A 421 2.89 11.80 -0.44
N VAL A 422 2.46 11.26 -1.58
CA VAL A 422 1.32 10.36 -1.67
C VAL A 422 1.68 9.19 -2.58
N ASN A 423 1.36 7.99 -2.09
CA ASN A 423 1.41 6.77 -2.90
C ASN A 423 0.45 6.89 -4.08
N THR A 424 0.95 6.65 -5.29
CA THR A 424 0.16 6.73 -6.52
C THR A 424 -1.11 5.88 -6.44
N PRO A 425 -1.08 4.63 -5.92
CA PRO A 425 -2.31 3.83 -5.74
C PRO A 425 -3.31 4.40 -4.73
N ALA A 426 -2.87 5.23 -3.78
CA ALA A 426 -3.75 5.87 -2.81
C ALA A 426 -4.62 6.98 -3.43
N MET A 427 -4.22 7.50 -4.59
CA MET A 427 -4.95 8.56 -5.32
C MET A 427 -6.24 8.06 -5.99
N PHE A 428 -6.43 6.74 -6.11
CA PHE A 428 -7.55 6.12 -6.81
C PHE A 428 -8.79 5.85 -5.94
N GLY A 429 -8.75 6.14 -4.63
CA GLY A 429 -9.90 5.93 -3.73
C GLY A 429 -10.91 7.07 -3.72
N GLY A 430 -11.62 7.20 -2.61
CA GLY A 430 -12.73 8.14 -2.43
C GLY A 430 -14.07 7.52 -2.82
N THR A 431 -15.13 8.35 -2.82
CA THR A 431 -16.51 7.87 -2.95
C THR A 431 -16.68 7.21 -4.32
N GLU A 432 -17.39 6.09 -4.40
CA GLU A 432 -17.57 5.41 -5.67
C GLU A 432 -18.34 6.32 -6.66
N ARG A 433 -17.98 6.31 -7.95
CA ARG A 433 -18.71 7.04 -8.99
C ARG A 433 -19.62 6.10 -9.77
N THR A 434 -20.83 6.57 -10.11
CA THR A 434 -21.74 5.83 -11.01
C THR A 434 -21.29 5.88 -12.47
N GLY A 435 -20.57 6.95 -12.85
CA GLY A 435 -19.95 7.11 -14.17
C GLY A 435 -18.51 6.58 -14.26
N GLU A 436 -17.93 6.70 -15.46
CA GLU A 436 -16.52 6.35 -15.69
C GLU A 436 -15.59 7.30 -14.91
N VAL A 437 -14.62 6.76 -14.18
CA VAL A 437 -13.52 7.55 -13.60
C VAL A 437 -12.37 7.62 -14.59
N GLN A 438 -11.92 8.84 -14.88
CA GLN A 438 -10.82 9.08 -15.80
C GLN A 438 -9.55 9.42 -15.01
N TYR A 439 -8.39 8.94 -15.45
CA TYR A 439 -7.14 9.18 -14.74
C TYR A 439 -5.93 9.36 -15.66
N TRP A 440 -4.92 10.07 -15.17
CA TRP A 440 -3.60 10.14 -15.76
C TRP A 440 -2.54 10.17 -14.66
N ILE A 441 -1.52 9.33 -14.80
CA ILE A 441 -0.34 9.33 -13.94
C ILE A 441 0.82 9.84 -14.78
N ASP A 442 1.30 11.03 -14.46
CA ASP A 442 2.50 11.57 -15.08
C ASP A 442 3.74 10.86 -14.53
N THR A 443 4.72 10.58 -15.37
CA THR A 443 5.95 9.88 -14.96
C THR A 443 7.16 10.61 -15.50
N GLY A 444 8.09 10.99 -14.64
CA GLY A 444 9.30 11.68 -15.09
C GLY A 444 10.14 12.27 -13.98
N LYS A 445 11.28 12.84 -14.36
CA LYS A 445 12.31 13.33 -13.43
C LYS A 445 11.94 14.65 -12.75
N GLU A 446 11.01 15.40 -13.35
CA GLU A 446 10.46 16.65 -12.84
C GLU A 446 9.03 16.46 -12.27
N VAL A 447 8.58 15.21 -12.13
CA VAL A 447 7.27 14.90 -11.55
C VAL A 447 7.44 14.77 -10.05
N ASP A 448 6.70 15.58 -9.31
CA ASP A 448 6.58 15.51 -7.85
C ASP A 448 5.27 16.13 -7.39
N HIS A 449 4.97 15.97 -6.10
CA HIS A 449 3.73 16.42 -5.50
C HIS A 449 3.45 17.93 -5.62
N PHE A 450 4.49 18.76 -5.80
CA PHE A 450 4.41 20.22 -5.74
C PHE A 450 4.35 20.88 -7.14
N HIS A 451 4.69 20.15 -8.21
CA HIS A 451 4.79 20.72 -9.56
C HIS A 451 3.66 20.36 -10.53
N TYR A 452 2.61 19.65 -10.10
CA TYR A 452 1.50 19.27 -11.00
C TYR A 452 0.91 20.42 -11.84
N PHE A 453 0.88 21.65 -11.30
CA PHE A 453 0.30 22.80 -11.99
C PHE A 453 1.33 23.62 -12.80
N ARG A 454 2.62 23.32 -12.67
CA ARG A 454 3.72 23.86 -13.50
C ARG A 454 4.06 22.92 -14.66
N ASN A 455 3.95 21.62 -14.42
CA ASN A 455 4.20 20.59 -15.42
C ASN A 455 3.21 20.75 -16.58
N THR A 456 3.77 20.92 -17.78
CA THR A 456 2.96 21.32 -18.95
C THR A 456 1.93 20.26 -19.33
N ASP A 457 2.26 18.97 -19.21
CA ASP A 457 1.32 17.88 -19.56
C ASP A 457 0.12 17.83 -18.60
N THR A 458 0.38 17.75 -17.29
CA THR A 458 -0.66 17.76 -16.26
C THR A 458 -1.50 19.04 -16.28
N ALA A 459 -0.89 20.20 -16.52
CA ALA A 459 -1.61 21.47 -16.68
C ALA A 459 -2.49 21.49 -17.95
N ASN A 460 -2.04 20.89 -19.05
CA ASN A 460 -2.86 20.75 -20.27
C ASN A 460 -4.06 19.82 -20.04
N ARG A 461 -3.83 18.71 -19.33
CA ARG A 461 -4.88 17.74 -19.00
C ARG A 461 -5.91 18.30 -18.04
N LEU A 462 -5.47 19.12 -17.08
CA LEU A 462 -6.36 19.94 -16.25
C LEU A 462 -7.27 20.81 -17.12
N MET A 463 -6.72 21.53 -18.11
CA MET A 463 -7.53 22.32 -19.04
C MET A 463 -8.50 21.46 -19.83
N GLN A 464 -8.08 20.30 -20.35
CA GLN A 464 -8.96 19.39 -21.08
C GLN A 464 -10.12 18.90 -20.21
N ALA A 465 -9.83 18.45 -18.98
CA ALA A 465 -10.86 18.00 -18.04
C ALA A 465 -11.86 19.12 -17.73
N LEU A 466 -11.37 20.37 -17.60
CA LEU A 466 -12.20 21.53 -17.29
C LEU A 466 -12.92 22.17 -18.47
N THR A 467 -12.49 21.95 -19.73
CA THR A 467 -13.04 22.65 -20.90
C THR A 467 -13.60 21.72 -21.99
N LYS A 468 -13.28 20.43 -21.96
CA LYS A 468 -13.68 19.37 -22.92
C LYS A 468 -13.24 19.61 -24.38
N ASP A 469 -12.10 20.25 -24.59
CA ASP A 469 -11.46 20.44 -25.89
C ASP A 469 -10.10 19.70 -25.89
N PRO A 470 -9.73 18.76 -26.80
CA PRO A 470 -10.30 18.40 -28.12
C PRO A 470 -10.90 16.94 -28.16
N PRO A 471 -11.23 16.31 -29.32
CA PRO A 471 -12.25 15.22 -29.43
C PRO A 471 -11.89 13.85 -28.84
N HIS A 472 -10.65 13.66 -28.37
CA HIS A 472 -10.22 12.43 -27.70
C HIS A 472 -9.72 12.76 -26.30
N SER A 473 -10.26 12.06 -25.28
CA SER A 473 -9.76 12.19 -23.92
C SER A 473 -8.29 11.78 -23.87
N LEU A 474 -7.45 12.63 -23.27
CA LEU A 474 -6.06 12.27 -23.00
C LEU A 474 -5.96 11.30 -21.82
N PHE A 475 -7.02 11.13 -21.03
CA PHE A 475 -7.05 10.30 -19.83
C PHE A 475 -7.32 8.83 -20.14
N HIS A 476 -6.77 7.96 -19.30
CA HIS A 476 -7.15 6.55 -19.21
C HIS A 476 -8.49 6.39 -18.50
N ARG A 477 -9.17 5.26 -18.74
CA ARG A 477 -10.37 4.87 -18.00
C ARG A 477 -9.99 3.88 -16.91
N LEU A 478 -10.52 4.08 -15.71
CA LEU A 478 -10.34 3.14 -14.61
C LEU A 478 -11.29 1.95 -14.81
N GLU A 479 -10.78 0.87 -15.43
CA GLU A 479 -11.52 -0.38 -15.59
C GLU A 479 -11.70 -1.08 -14.24
N ARG A 480 -12.92 -1.57 -13.99
CA ARG A 480 -13.29 -2.36 -12.82
C ARG A 480 -13.86 -3.70 -13.28
N GLU A 481 -13.06 -4.50 -13.96
CA GLU A 481 -13.44 -5.87 -14.26
C GLU A 481 -12.95 -6.75 -13.11
N PRO A 482 -13.85 -7.36 -12.31
CA PRO A 482 -13.43 -8.39 -11.37
C PRO A 482 -12.84 -9.54 -12.18
N SER A 483 -11.65 -10.00 -11.81
CA SER A 483 -11.05 -11.19 -12.42
C SER A 483 -11.80 -12.41 -11.91
N GLU A 484 -12.96 -12.72 -12.50
CA GLU A 484 -13.71 -13.94 -12.20
C GLU A 484 -13.22 -15.08 -13.08
N VAL A 485 -13.25 -16.29 -12.52
CA VAL A 485 -13.08 -17.53 -13.29
C VAL A 485 -14.41 -17.92 -13.93
N THR A 486 -14.38 -18.21 -15.21
CA THR A 486 -15.52 -18.67 -16.02
C THR A 486 -15.21 -20.02 -16.64
N GLU A 487 -16.23 -20.78 -17.02
CA GLU A 487 -16.07 -22.04 -17.76
C GLU A 487 -15.22 -21.87 -19.04
N ASP A 488 -15.30 -20.72 -19.70
CA ASP A 488 -14.48 -20.41 -20.88
C ASP A 488 -12.98 -20.37 -20.57
N ASP A 489 -12.60 -20.05 -19.32
CA ASP A 489 -11.20 -19.95 -18.91
C ASP A 489 -10.51 -21.31 -18.83
N TYR A 490 -11.26 -22.38 -18.58
CA TYR A 490 -10.75 -23.75 -18.51
C TYR A 490 -11.42 -24.70 -19.51
N ARG A 491 -12.23 -24.17 -20.44
CA ARG A 491 -12.80 -24.94 -21.54
C ARG A 491 -11.67 -25.57 -22.36
N LYS A 492 -11.82 -26.86 -22.62
CA LYS A 492 -10.92 -27.63 -23.49
C LYS A 492 -10.74 -26.95 -24.85
N ARG A 493 -9.50 -26.61 -25.22
CA ARG A 493 -9.19 -25.91 -26.48
C ARG A 493 -8.71 -26.83 -27.61
N ALA A 494 -8.17 -28.00 -27.30
CA ALA A 494 -7.73 -28.96 -28.31
C ALA A 494 -8.89 -29.87 -28.76
N VAL A 495 -9.01 -30.09 -30.07
CA VAL A 495 -10.03 -30.94 -30.69
C VAL A 495 -9.40 -32.23 -31.22
N GLY A 496 -10.03 -33.39 -31.00
CA GLY A 496 -9.74 -34.63 -31.75
C GLY A 496 -9.01 -35.77 -31.00
N SER A 497 -8.53 -35.58 -29.77
CA SER A 497 -7.97 -36.67 -28.94
C SER A 497 -8.32 -36.57 -27.45
N PRO A 498 -8.37 -37.70 -26.72
CA PRO A 498 -8.35 -37.70 -25.25
C PRO A 498 -7.10 -36.97 -24.75
N GLN A 499 -7.27 -36.09 -23.77
CA GLN A 499 -6.18 -35.32 -23.16
C GLN A 499 -6.01 -35.72 -21.70
N PRO A 500 -4.81 -35.54 -21.12
CA PRO A 500 -4.60 -35.66 -19.68
C PRO A 500 -5.56 -34.74 -18.91
N VAL A 501 -6.01 -35.19 -17.74
CA VAL A 501 -6.72 -34.34 -16.79
C VAL A 501 -5.71 -33.72 -15.82
N VAL A 502 -5.83 -32.42 -15.55
CA VAL A 502 -5.08 -31.75 -14.48
C VAL A 502 -6.03 -31.11 -13.48
N TYR A 503 -5.86 -31.48 -12.23
CA TYR A 503 -6.49 -30.82 -11.09
C TYR A 503 -5.69 -29.58 -10.70
N VAL A 504 -6.40 -28.47 -10.44
CA VAL A 504 -5.80 -27.26 -9.85
C VAL A 504 -6.49 -27.00 -8.51
N LEU A 505 -5.76 -27.23 -7.42
CA LEU A 505 -6.25 -26.99 -6.06
C LEU A 505 -5.70 -25.64 -5.58
N PRO A 506 -6.57 -24.67 -5.24
CA PRO A 506 -6.14 -23.40 -4.68
C PRO A 506 -5.61 -23.57 -3.25
N GLY A 507 -4.96 -22.53 -2.73
CA GLY A 507 -4.52 -22.44 -1.34
C GLY A 507 -5.62 -22.02 -0.36
N THR A 508 -5.23 -21.81 0.90
CA THR A 508 -6.11 -21.24 1.93
C THR A 508 -6.67 -19.91 1.46
N MET A 509 -7.97 -19.67 1.67
CA MET A 509 -8.66 -18.46 1.20
C MET A 509 -8.64 -18.24 -0.31
N GLY A 510 -8.17 -19.22 -1.11
CA GLY A 510 -8.08 -19.14 -2.56
C GLY A 510 -9.34 -19.56 -3.32
N SER A 511 -10.43 -19.88 -2.63
CA SER A 511 -11.75 -20.14 -3.21
C SER A 511 -12.76 -19.09 -2.74
N GLU A 512 -13.65 -18.68 -3.65
CA GLU A 512 -14.84 -17.90 -3.29
C GLU A 512 -15.72 -18.71 -2.33
N LEU A 513 -16.32 -18.06 -1.33
CA LEU A 513 -17.32 -18.66 -0.46
C LEU A 513 -18.64 -17.90 -0.57
N LYS A 514 -19.73 -18.64 -0.83
CA LYS A 514 -21.09 -18.11 -0.91
C LYS A 514 -21.97 -18.67 0.20
N VAL A 515 -22.93 -17.87 0.66
CA VAL A 515 -24.03 -18.30 1.52
C VAL A 515 -25.34 -18.09 0.76
N GLY A 516 -25.95 -19.19 0.30
CA GLY A 516 -27.06 -19.08 -0.65
C GLY A 516 -26.59 -18.50 -1.99
N LYS A 517 -27.13 -17.34 -2.40
CA LYS A 517 -26.71 -16.64 -3.63
C LYS A 517 -25.64 -15.56 -3.40
N ASP A 518 -25.33 -15.30 -2.13
CA ASP A 518 -24.53 -14.15 -1.71
C ASP A 518 -23.06 -14.53 -1.63
N ARG A 519 -22.19 -13.87 -2.41
CA ARG A 519 -20.74 -14.08 -2.33
C ARG A 519 -20.21 -13.27 -1.16
N VAL A 520 -19.78 -13.97 -0.11
CA VAL A 520 -19.33 -13.32 1.13
C VAL A 520 -17.83 -13.12 1.14
N TRP A 521 -17.05 -14.13 0.72
CA TRP A 521 -15.60 -14.03 0.77
C TRP A 521 -15.08 -13.13 -0.36
N LEU A 522 -14.30 -12.12 0.02
CA LEU A 522 -13.73 -11.07 -0.83
C LEU A 522 -14.75 -10.17 -1.54
N ASP A 523 -16.03 -10.23 -1.14
CA ASP A 523 -16.97 -9.19 -1.49
C ASP A 523 -16.81 -7.99 -0.53
N LYS A 524 -16.41 -6.85 -1.09
CA LYS A 524 -16.05 -5.68 -0.29
C LYS A 524 -17.25 -5.12 0.47
N LEU A 525 -18.45 -5.17 -0.10
CA LEU A 525 -19.69 -4.70 0.55
C LEU A 525 -19.99 -5.57 1.76
N ASP A 526 -20.05 -6.87 1.55
CA ASP A 526 -20.38 -7.83 2.60
C ASP A 526 -19.36 -7.73 3.74
N LEU A 527 -18.06 -7.74 3.43
CA LEU A 527 -17.01 -7.64 4.45
C LEU A 527 -17.04 -6.30 5.21
N ALA A 528 -17.38 -5.18 4.55
CA ALA A 528 -17.51 -3.88 5.21
C ALA A 528 -18.66 -3.85 6.24
N PHE A 529 -19.73 -4.61 6.01
CA PHE A 529 -20.89 -4.67 6.90
C PHE A 529 -20.97 -5.97 7.71
N GLY A 530 -19.82 -6.54 8.05
CA GLY A 530 -19.74 -7.67 8.98
C GLY A 530 -20.06 -9.04 8.39
N GLY A 531 -20.03 -9.16 7.07
CA GLY A 531 -20.31 -10.38 6.32
C GLY A 531 -19.47 -11.57 6.75
N LEU A 532 -18.27 -11.37 7.31
CA LEU A 532 -17.47 -12.47 7.86
C LEU A 532 -18.21 -13.29 8.93
N LYS A 533 -19.17 -12.68 9.67
CA LYS A 533 -20.06 -13.41 10.61
C LYS A 533 -20.93 -14.46 9.92
N LYS A 534 -21.28 -14.27 8.64
CA LYS A 534 -21.99 -15.27 7.81
C LYS A 534 -21.12 -16.51 7.55
N LEU A 535 -19.79 -16.34 7.62
CA LEU A 535 -18.79 -17.39 7.44
C LEU A 535 -18.28 -17.98 8.76
N LYS A 536 -19.01 -17.87 9.88
CA LYS A 536 -18.68 -18.65 11.09
C LYS A 536 -18.53 -20.14 10.77
N TYR A 537 -17.65 -20.84 11.48
CA TYR A 537 -17.37 -22.26 11.23
C TYR A 537 -18.63 -23.15 11.22
N THR A 538 -19.59 -22.81 12.09
CA THR A 538 -20.88 -23.50 12.25
C THR A 538 -21.95 -23.09 11.21
N ALA A 539 -21.64 -22.15 10.33
CA ALA A 539 -22.57 -21.71 9.29
C ALA A 539 -22.91 -22.87 8.33
N LYS A 540 -24.21 -23.05 8.10
CA LYS A 540 -24.73 -24.03 7.15
C LYS A 540 -24.77 -23.43 5.74
N ASN A 541 -24.77 -24.29 4.72
CA ASN A 541 -24.93 -23.91 3.31
C ASN A 541 -23.86 -22.93 2.79
N VAL A 542 -22.65 -23.00 3.35
CA VAL A 542 -21.50 -22.30 2.76
C VAL A 542 -20.96 -23.17 1.65
N VAL A 543 -20.88 -22.61 0.44
CA VAL A 543 -20.45 -23.33 -0.76
C VAL A 543 -19.22 -22.64 -1.34
N ALA A 544 -18.22 -23.44 -1.69
CA ALA A 544 -17.09 -22.99 -2.49
C ALA A 544 -17.36 -23.29 -3.97
N GLU A 545 -17.48 -22.26 -4.79
CA GLU A 545 -17.88 -22.42 -6.20
C GLU A 545 -16.66 -22.44 -7.12
N LYS A 546 -15.76 -21.46 -6.97
CA LYS A 546 -14.65 -21.24 -7.90
C LYS A 546 -13.39 -20.76 -7.19
N PRO A 547 -12.20 -21.01 -7.74
CA PRO A 547 -10.98 -20.33 -7.31
C PRO A 547 -11.08 -18.82 -7.56
N ILE A 548 -10.37 -18.03 -6.77
CA ILE A 548 -10.28 -16.57 -6.95
C ILE A 548 -9.55 -16.25 -8.26
N GLY A 549 -10.22 -15.59 -9.20
CA GLY A 549 -9.68 -15.51 -10.57
C GLY A 549 -8.41 -14.67 -10.70
N SER A 550 -8.21 -13.62 -9.91
CA SER A 550 -6.93 -12.88 -9.93
C SER A 550 -5.73 -13.73 -9.50
N GLY A 551 -5.93 -14.86 -8.80
CA GLY A 551 -4.86 -15.76 -8.38
C GLY A 551 -4.68 -17.01 -9.25
N TYR A 552 -5.72 -17.47 -9.97
CA TYR A 552 -5.68 -18.77 -10.65
C TYR A 552 -6.08 -18.73 -12.14
N LYS A 553 -6.78 -17.68 -12.59
CA LYS A 553 -7.34 -17.62 -13.95
C LYS A 553 -6.30 -17.78 -15.05
N ASN A 554 -5.12 -17.18 -14.87
CA ASN A 554 -4.05 -17.23 -15.86
C ASN A 554 -3.49 -18.66 -16.01
N LEU A 555 -3.24 -19.36 -14.90
CA LEU A 555 -2.79 -20.76 -14.92
C LEU A 555 -3.85 -21.69 -15.51
N LEU A 556 -5.12 -21.51 -15.14
CA LEU A 556 -6.23 -22.30 -15.68
C LEU A 556 -6.31 -22.17 -17.22
N ARG A 557 -6.27 -20.92 -17.73
CA ARG A 557 -6.24 -20.63 -19.18
C ARG A 557 -5.05 -21.23 -19.89
N TYR A 558 -3.89 -21.17 -19.25
CA TYR A 558 -2.66 -21.68 -19.81
C TYR A 558 -2.72 -23.21 -19.95
N LEU A 559 -3.12 -23.93 -18.89
CA LEU A 559 -3.22 -25.39 -18.87
C LEU A 559 -4.34 -25.93 -19.79
N ALA A 560 -5.41 -25.17 -20.01
CA ALA A 560 -6.52 -25.56 -20.90
C ALA A 560 -6.11 -25.73 -22.38
N ASN A 561 -4.91 -25.26 -22.75
CA ASN A 561 -4.36 -25.48 -24.08
C ASN A 561 -3.86 -26.94 -24.29
N SER A 562 -3.51 -27.65 -23.21
CA SER A 562 -2.87 -28.98 -23.27
C SER A 562 -3.56 -30.07 -22.43
N HIS A 563 -4.39 -29.68 -21.46
CA HIS A 563 -5.11 -30.59 -20.56
C HIS A 563 -6.60 -30.30 -20.51
N THR A 564 -7.37 -31.29 -20.08
CA THR A 564 -8.69 -31.04 -19.50
C THR A 564 -8.48 -30.56 -18.06
N VAL A 565 -8.75 -29.28 -17.79
CA VAL A 565 -8.49 -28.67 -16.48
C VAL A 565 -9.71 -28.82 -15.57
N LYS A 566 -9.49 -29.31 -14.35
CA LYS A 566 -10.49 -29.39 -13.27
C LYS A 566 -10.07 -28.50 -12.10
N PRO A 567 -10.58 -27.26 -12.00
CA PRO A 567 -10.43 -26.45 -10.79
C PRO A 567 -11.17 -27.12 -9.64
N PHE A 568 -10.52 -27.32 -8.49
CA PHE A 568 -11.13 -27.92 -7.31
C PHE A 568 -11.27 -26.87 -6.20
N ALA A 569 -12.29 -26.02 -6.30
CA ALA A 569 -12.61 -25.04 -5.27
C ALA A 569 -13.17 -25.72 -4.02
N TYR A 570 -12.78 -25.28 -2.83
CA TYR A 570 -13.21 -25.92 -1.58
C TYR A 570 -13.36 -24.93 -0.42
N ASP A 571 -14.14 -25.31 0.58
CA ASP A 571 -14.35 -24.50 1.78
C ASP A 571 -13.12 -24.57 2.68
N TRP A 572 -12.21 -23.62 2.50
CA TRP A 572 -10.93 -23.52 3.19
C TRP A 572 -11.04 -23.34 4.72
N ARG A 573 -12.25 -23.18 5.26
CA ARG A 573 -12.50 -23.12 6.71
C ARG A 573 -12.57 -24.52 7.33
N LYS A 574 -12.87 -25.54 6.53
CA LYS A 574 -13.11 -26.92 6.99
C LYS A 574 -11.82 -27.69 7.25
N SER A 575 -11.95 -28.80 7.97
CA SER A 575 -10.83 -29.69 8.30
C SER A 575 -10.23 -30.32 7.05
N LEU A 576 -8.91 -30.42 6.99
CA LEU A 576 -8.17 -31.07 5.90
C LEU A 576 -8.59 -32.52 5.69
N ILE A 577 -9.07 -33.22 6.73
CA ILE A 577 -9.60 -34.59 6.61
C ILE A 577 -10.85 -34.61 5.73
N GLU A 578 -11.82 -33.72 6.02
CA GLU A 578 -13.07 -33.59 5.24
C GLU A 578 -12.76 -33.21 3.79
N LEU A 579 -11.83 -32.26 3.60
CA LEU A 579 -11.42 -31.80 2.28
C LEU A 579 -10.71 -32.91 1.49
N ALA A 580 -9.85 -33.70 2.15
CA ALA A 580 -9.13 -34.81 1.56
C ALA A 580 -10.07 -35.94 1.13
N ASP A 581 -11.07 -36.28 1.94
CA ASP A 581 -12.09 -37.28 1.59
C ASP A 581 -12.90 -36.84 0.37
N ARG A 582 -13.33 -35.57 0.32
CA ARG A 582 -14.04 -35.03 -0.83
C ARG A 582 -13.19 -35.04 -2.10
N PHE A 583 -11.90 -34.69 -1.99
CA PHE A 583 -10.98 -34.71 -3.12
C PHE A 583 -10.71 -36.14 -3.60
N ARG A 584 -10.54 -37.10 -2.67
CA ARG A 584 -10.36 -38.52 -2.97
C ARG A 584 -11.48 -39.06 -3.86
N GLU A 585 -12.73 -38.74 -3.54
CA GLU A 585 -13.90 -39.24 -4.27
C GLU A 585 -13.91 -38.77 -5.73
N ASP A 586 -13.73 -37.46 -5.97
CA ASP A 586 -13.67 -36.90 -7.33
C ASP A 586 -12.42 -37.36 -8.09
N LEU A 587 -11.28 -37.49 -7.41
CA LEU A 587 -10.06 -38.03 -8.00
C LEU A 587 -10.24 -39.49 -8.43
N GLU A 588 -10.87 -40.33 -7.59
CA GLU A 588 -11.10 -41.74 -7.89
C GLU A 588 -11.98 -41.94 -9.13
N GLU A 589 -13.07 -41.16 -9.24
CA GLU A 589 -13.93 -41.15 -10.42
C GLU A 589 -13.14 -40.73 -11.68
N THR A 590 -12.33 -39.70 -11.56
CA THR A 590 -11.53 -39.18 -12.68
C THR A 590 -10.45 -40.16 -13.13
N VAL A 591 -9.77 -40.81 -12.18
CA VAL A 591 -8.79 -41.86 -12.48
C VAL A 591 -9.45 -43.03 -13.21
N LYS A 592 -10.61 -43.49 -12.75
CA LYS A 592 -11.41 -44.53 -13.45
C LYS A 592 -11.71 -44.14 -14.90
N ALA A 593 -12.15 -42.89 -15.12
CA ALA A 593 -12.48 -42.40 -16.45
C ALA A 593 -11.25 -42.26 -17.37
N GLN A 594 -10.13 -41.76 -16.85
CA GLN A 594 -8.91 -41.54 -17.63
C GLN A 594 -8.15 -42.84 -17.96
N GLU A 595 -8.20 -43.84 -17.07
CA GLU A 595 -7.69 -45.18 -17.35
C GLU A 595 -8.36 -45.81 -18.59
N ALA A 596 -9.67 -45.62 -18.76
CA ALA A 596 -10.41 -46.17 -19.90
C ALA A 596 -9.95 -45.62 -21.26
N VAL A 597 -9.34 -44.43 -21.27
CA VAL A 597 -8.83 -43.75 -22.48
C VAL A 597 -7.30 -43.66 -22.52
N GLY A 598 -6.61 -44.33 -21.59
CA GLY A 598 -5.14 -44.39 -21.53
C GLY A 598 -4.46 -43.03 -21.33
N GLN A 599 -5.08 -42.13 -20.56
CA GLN A 599 -4.55 -40.79 -20.29
C GLN A 599 -4.15 -40.63 -18.80
N PRO A 600 -3.14 -39.81 -18.48
CA PRO A 600 -2.78 -39.53 -17.09
C PRO A 600 -3.74 -38.55 -16.41
N VAL A 601 -3.90 -38.73 -15.10
CA VAL A 601 -4.37 -37.68 -14.18
C VAL A 601 -3.15 -37.01 -13.56
N ARG A 602 -3.21 -35.69 -13.38
CA ARG A 602 -2.15 -34.87 -12.79
C ARG A 602 -2.74 -33.88 -11.80
N ILE A 603 -1.94 -33.42 -10.84
CA ILE A 603 -2.36 -32.51 -9.79
C ILE A 603 -1.35 -31.36 -9.70
N VAL A 604 -1.85 -30.13 -9.71
CA VAL A 604 -1.13 -28.93 -9.31
C VAL A 604 -1.87 -28.37 -8.10
N ALA A 605 -1.21 -28.30 -6.96
CA ALA A 605 -1.82 -27.82 -5.74
C ALA A 605 -1.00 -26.70 -5.13
N HIS A 606 -1.66 -25.58 -4.86
CA HIS A 606 -1.05 -24.40 -4.28
C HIS A 606 -1.27 -24.39 -2.77
N SER A 607 -0.21 -24.13 -1.99
CA SER A 607 -0.28 -23.91 -0.55
C SER A 607 -1.03 -25.04 0.17
N MET A 608 -2.06 -24.73 0.96
CA MET A 608 -2.93 -25.69 1.65
C MET A 608 -3.59 -26.73 0.72
N GLY A 609 -3.81 -26.42 -0.56
CA GLY A 609 -4.32 -27.39 -1.52
C GLY A 609 -3.40 -28.61 -1.61
N GLY A 610 -2.08 -28.43 -1.46
CA GLY A 610 -1.13 -29.55 -1.41
C GLY A 610 -1.29 -30.40 -0.15
N LEU A 611 -1.65 -29.79 0.98
CA LEU A 611 -1.94 -30.52 2.22
C LEU A 611 -3.22 -31.35 2.13
N VAL A 612 -4.23 -30.89 1.40
CA VAL A 612 -5.43 -31.70 1.11
C VAL A 612 -5.04 -33.02 0.43
N VAL A 613 -4.15 -32.95 -0.56
CA VAL A 613 -3.62 -34.14 -1.24
C VAL A 613 -2.78 -34.99 -0.29
N ARG A 614 -1.88 -34.39 0.49
CA ARG A 614 -1.04 -35.11 1.47
C ARG A 614 -1.88 -35.83 2.54
N VAL A 615 -2.91 -35.19 3.09
CA VAL A 615 -3.81 -35.84 4.06
C VAL A 615 -4.56 -37.01 3.42
N MET A 616 -5.02 -36.88 2.18
CA MET A 616 -5.61 -38.00 1.43
C MET A 616 -4.62 -39.18 1.38
N LEU A 617 -3.37 -38.93 1.00
CA LEU A 617 -2.33 -39.95 0.88
C LEU A 617 -1.95 -40.63 2.20
N ALA A 618 -2.26 -40.02 3.33
CA ALA A 618 -2.04 -40.61 4.64
C ALA A 618 -3.09 -41.67 5.02
N THR A 619 -4.21 -41.75 4.28
CA THR A 619 -5.29 -42.73 4.51
C THR A 619 -5.12 -43.97 3.61
N GLU A 620 -5.61 -45.13 4.05
CA GLU A 620 -5.53 -46.37 3.25
C GLU A 620 -6.32 -46.28 1.94
N GLU A 621 -7.51 -45.68 1.94
CA GLU A 621 -8.29 -45.50 0.70
C GLU A 621 -7.63 -44.50 -0.25
N GLY A 622 -7.07 -43.40 0.28
CA GLY A 622 -6.32 -42.45 -0.55
C GLY A 622 -5.07 -43.03 -1.17
N LYS A 623 -4.32 -43.89 -0.45
CA LYS A 623 -3.18 -44.65 -1.01
C LYS A 623 -3.61 -45.53 -2.19
N LYS A 624 -4.74 -46.24 -2.09
CA LYS A 624 -5.27 -47.05 -3.21
C LYS A 624 -5.57 -46.21 -4.44
N VAL A 625 -6.16 -45.03 -4.27
CA VAL A 625 -6.45 -44.10 -5.38
C VAL A 625 -5.14 -43.58 -6.00
N TRP A 626 -4.16 -43.23 -5.16
CA TRP A 626 -2.84 -42.80 -5.62
C TRP A 626 -2.09 -43.88 -6.39
N ASP A 627 -2.00 -45.10 -5.83
CA ASP A 627 -1.33 -46.23 -6.47
C ASP A 627 -1.97 -46.54 -7.83
N ARG A 628 -3.30 -46.47 -7.89
CA ARG A 628 -4.06 -46.63 -9.13
C ARG A 628 -3.71 -45.53 -10.15
N MET A 629 -3.72 -44.26 -9.74
CA MET A 629 -3.31 -43.13 -10.58
C MET A 629 -1.87 -43.31 -11.10
N CYS A 630 -0.94 -43.73 -10.23
CA CYS A 630 0.48 -43.87 -10.53
C CYS A 630 0.84 -45.07 -11.43
N ARG A 631 -0.10 -45.99 -11.71
CA ARG A 631 0.07 -47.00 -12.77
C ARG A 631 0.34 -46.37 -14.12
N HIS A 632 -0.21 -45.18 -14.37
CA HIS A 632 0.13 -44.42 -15.56
C HIS A 632 1.45 -43.67 -15.33
N PRO A 633 2.49 -43.85 -16.17
CA PRO A 633 3.82 -43.26 -15.96
C PRO A 633 3.83 -41.72 -16.01
N GLY A 634 2.80 -41.12 -16.66
CA GLY A 634 2.59 -39.67 -16.74
C GLY A 634 1.85 -39.03 -15.56
N ALA A 635 1.48 -39.79 -14.53
CA ALA A 635 0.84 -39.26 -13.32
C ALA A 635 1.81 -38.35 -12.54
N ARG A 636 1.36 -37.18 -12.09
CA ARG A 636 2.22 -36.21 -11.39
C ARG A 636 1.45 -35.44 -10.32
N PHE A 637 2.16 -35.05 -9.27
CA PHE A 637 1.69 -34.11 -8.26
C PHE A 637 2.73 -33.00 -8.05
N ILE A 638 2.37 -31.77 -8.40
CA ILE A 638 3.19 -30.58 -8.19
C ILE A 638 2.63 -29.80 -7.00
N MET A 639 3.49 -29.56 -6.01
CA MET A 639 3.24 -28.70 -4.86
C MET A 639 3.83 -27.31 -5.12
N LEU A 640 3.00 -26.28 -5.12
CA LEU A 640 3.44 -24.89 -5.20
C LEU A 640 3.43 -24.33 -3.77
N GLY A 641 4.60 -24.15 -3.16
CA GLY A 641 4.71 -23.55 -1.82
C GLY A 641 3.95 -24.28 -0.70
N THR A 642 3.76 -25.60 -0.78
CA THR A 642 2.95 -26.34 0.21
C THR A 642 3.62 -26.38 1.60
N PRO A 643 2.95 -25.91 2.68
CA PRO A 643 3.53 -25.90 4.02
C PRO A 643 3.47 -27.27 4.70
N ASN A 644 4.30 -28.23 4.27
CA ASN A 644 4.26 -29.62 4.72
C ASN A 644 4.49 -29.81 6.25
N LYS A 645 5.12 -28.84 6.92
CA LYS A 645 5.27 -28.78 8.39
C LYS A 645 4.57 -27.56 9.00
N GLY A 646 3.59 -26.96 8.31
CA GLY A 646 2.88 -25.75 8.75
C GLY A 646 3.67 -24.45 8.54
N SER A 647 3.14 -23.34 9.06
CA SER A 647 3.70 -21.99 8.85
C SER A 647 3.48 -21.06 10.04
N HIS A 648 4.54 -20.37 10.49
CA HIS A 648 4.48 -19.33 11.53
C HIS A 648 3.73 -18.06 11.09
N ALA A 649 3.44 -17.90 9.79
CA ALA A 649 2.56 -16.82 9.32
C ALA A 649 1.14 -16.96 9.92
N ILE A 650 0.68 -18.19 10.16
CA ILE A 650 -0.61 -18.47 10.81
C ILE A 650 -0.57 -18.06 12.28
N THR A 651 0.55 -18.29 12.97
CA THR A 651 0.74 -17.82 14.34
C THR A 651 0.61 -16.30 14.41
N GLY A 652 1.30 -15.57 13.52
CA GLY A 652 1.19 -14.11 13.40
C GLY A 652 -0.24 -13.63 13.07
N MET A 653 -0.95 -14.35 12.20
CA MET A 653 -2.35 -14.06 11.85
C MET A 653 -3.28 -14.16 13.05
N LEU A 654 -3.20 -15.25 13.83
CA LEU A 654 -4.06 -15.46 14.99
C LEU A 654 -3.80 -14.44 16.12
N MET A 655 -2.60 -13.85 16.15
CA MET A 655 -2.26 -12.73 17.05
C MET A 655 -2.64 -11.35 16.48
N GLY A 656 -3.25 -11.27 15.29
CA GLY A 656 -3.67 -10.02 14.66
C GLY A 656 -2.56 -9.23 13.95
N ARG A 657 -1.36 -9.82 13.75
CA ARG A 657 -0.22 -9.18 13.10
C ARG A 657 -0.23 -9.31 11.57
N ASP A 658 -1.07 -10.19 11.02
CA ASP A 658 -1.18 -10.38 9.57
C ASP A 658 -1.85 -9.19 8.86
N PRO A 659 -1.35 -8.75 7.70
CA PRO A 659 -1.93 -7.64 6.95
C PRO A 659 -3.41 -7.82 6.59
N LEU A 660 -3.88 -9.05 6.30
CA LEU A 660 -5.28 -9.31 5.94
C LEU A 660 -6.20 -8.97 7.10
N VAL A 661 -5.87 -9.43 8.31
CA VAL A 661 -6.68 -9.19 9.51
C VAL A 661 -6.79 -7.69 9.80
N ARG A 662 -5.69 -6.95 9.58
CA ARG A 662 -5.67 -5.49 9.76
C ARG A 662 -6.46 -4.76 8.67
N MET A 663 -6.41 -5.22 7.43
CA MET A 663 -7.25 -4.69 6.36
C MET A 663 -8.74 -4.96 6.60
N LEU A 664 -9.09 -6.14 7.11
CA LEU A 664 -10.46 -6.50 7.48
C LEU A 664 -10.98 -5.62 8.63
N ASP A 665 -10.19 -5.37 9.67
CA ASP A 665 -10.55 -4.46 10.76
C ASP A 665 -10.78 -3.01 10.26
N LEU A 666 -9.97 -2.57 9.29
CA LEU A 666 -10.13 -1.24 8.70
C LEU A 666 -11.41 -1.13 7.85
N LEU A 667 -11.76 -2.20 7.15
CA LEU A 667 -12.92 -2.27 6.26
C LEU A 667 -14.24 -2.45 7.03
N ASP A 668 -14.26 -3.34 8.02
CA ASP A 668 -15.47 -3.73 8.76
C ASP A 668 -15.85 -2.64 9.78
N ILE A 669 -17.02 -2.03 9.58
CA ILE A 669 -17.52 -1.00 10.51
C ILE A 669 -18.33 -1.58 11.67
N THR A 670 -18.65 -2.88 11.61
CA THR A 670 -19.57 -3.57 12.52
C THR A 670 -18.85 -4.45 13.54
N ASN A 671 -17.63 -4.88 13.23
CA ASN A 671 -16.83 -5.80 14.06
C ASN A 671 -15.50 -5.18 14.44
N SER A 672 -15.06 -5.47 15.66
CA SER A 672 -13.68 -5.22 16.06
C SER A 672 -12.75 -6.31 15.54
N GLN A 673 -11.45 -6.02 15.42
CA GLN A 673 -10.43 -7.02 15.12
C GLN A 673 -10.51 -8.27 16.02
N SER A 674 -10.78 -8.09 17.32
CA SER A 674 -10.97 -9.21 18.26
C SER A 674 -12.14 -10.13 17.85
N THR A 675 -13.24 -9.52 17.39
CA THR A 675 -14.41 -10.26 16.90
C THR A 675 -14.08 -11.02 15.62
N LEU A 676 -13.35 -10.40 14.70
CA LEU A 676 -12.88 -11.03 13.46
C LEU A 676 -11.97 -12.23 13.77
N LEU A 677 -10.99 -12.05 14.65
CA LEU A 677 -10.11 -13.12 15.12
C LEU A 677 -10.88 -14.22 15.87
N GLY A 678 -11.96 -13.88 16.57
CA GLY A 678 -12.86 -14.85 17.22
C GLY A 678 -13.61 -15.74 16.23
N ILE A 679 -13.79 -15.28 15.00
CA ILE A 679 -14.33 -16.09 13.90
C ILE A 679 -13.22 -16.92 13.26
N ILE A 680 -12.09 -16.30 12.90
CA ILE A 680 -10.98 -16.94 12.18
C ILE A 680 -10.33 -18.05 13.02
N SER A 681 -10.14 -17.83 14.32
CA SER A 681 -9.54 -18.82 15.24
C SER A 681 -10.37 -20.08 15.45
N ARG A 682 -11.58 -20.15 14.88
CA ARG A 682 -12.45 -21.34 14.91
C ARG A 682 -12.41 -22.15 13.62
N PHE A 683 -11.71 -21.70 12.59
CA PHE A 683 -11.58 -22.43 11.34
C PHE A 683 -10.53 -23.52 11.46
N ASP A 684 -10.97 -24.78 11.42
CA ASP A 684 -10.08 -25.94 11.48
C ASP A 684 -9.02 -25.89 10.38
N GLY A 685 -9.40 -25.50 9.16
CA GLY A 685 -8.45 -25.37 8.04
C GLY A 685 -7.34 -24.36 8.30
N VAL A 686 -7.59 -23.32 9.10
CA VAL A 686 -6.56 -22.35 9.52
C VAL A 686 -5.69 -22.93 10.64
N LEU A 687 -6.30 -23.52 11.68
CA LEU A 687 -5.56 -24.10 12.80
C LEU A 687 -4.65 -25.26 12.38
N GLN A 688 -5.07 -26.04 11.39
CA GLN A 688 -4.31 -27.18 10.85
C GLN A 688 -3.10 -26.76 9.98
N LEU A 689 -2.89 -25.46 9.78
CA LEU A 689 -1.69 -24.90 9.14
C LEU A 689 -0.64 -24.42 10.15
N LEU A 690 -0.90 -24.54 11.45
CA LEU A 690 0.07 -24.14 12.49
C LEU A 690 1.40 -24.89 12.33
N PRO A 691 2.53 -24.24 12.62
CA PRO A 691 3.86 -24.83 12.45
C PRO A 691 4.05 -26.01 13.40
N HIS A 692 4.65 -27.09 12.90
CA HIS A 692 4.98 -28.28 13.67
C HIS A 692 6.11 -28.06 14.66
N THR A 693 7.04 -27.18 14.29
CA THR A 693 8.29 -26.91 15.00
C THR A 693 8.46 -25.41 15.22
N GLY A 694 9.08 -25.05 16.34
CA GLY A 694 9.40 -23.68 16.72
C GLY A 694 9.88 -23.62 18.16
N SER A 695 10.29 -22.44 18.62
CA SER A 695 10.69 -22.21 20.01
C SER A 695 9.54 -22.42 21.01
N LEU A 696 8.30 -22.23 20.55
CA LEU A 696 7.09 -22.40 21.35
C LEU A 696 6.18 -23.46 20.74
N ASP A 697 5.61 -24.33 21.59
CA ASP A 697 4.58 -25.30 21.17
C ASP A 697 3.23 -24.60 21.06
N VAL A 698 2.87 -24.21 19.84
CA VAL A 698 1.61 -23.52 19.50
C VAL A 698 0.39 -24.44 19.49
N TYR A 699 0.54 -25.74 19.77
CA TYR A 699 -0.59 -26.67 19.95
C TYR A 699 -1.08 -26.75 21.40
N GLN A 700 -0.42 -26.07 22.35
CA GLN A 700 -0.88 -25.94 23.74
C GLN A 700 -1.61 -24.62 23.96
N ALA A 701 -2.79 -24.68 24.57
CA ALA A 701 -3.55 -23.47 24.93
C ALA A 701 -2.79 -22.58 25.92
N GLU A 702 -1.97 -23.17 26.80
CA GLU A 702 -1.11 -22.49 27.77
C GLU A 702 -0.09 -21.57 27.09
N THR A 703 0.50 -22.01 25.97
CA THR A 703 1.43 -21.20 25.17
C THR A 703 0.75 -19.93 24.68
N TRP A 704 -0.45 -20.05 24.11
CA TRP A 704 -1.24 -18.90 23.65
C TRP A 704 -1.64 -17.96 24.80
N ARG A 705 -1.97 -18.49 25.99
CA ARG A 705 -2.23 -17.66 27.16
C ARG A 705 -1.00 -16.86 27.60
N SER A 706 0.17 -17.49 27.58
CA SER A 706 1.44 -16.83 27.89
C SER A 706 1.77 -15.73 26.87
N LEU A 707 1.62 -16.03 25.58
CA LEU A 707 1.76 -15.04 24.51
C LEU A 707 0.81 -13.85 24.73
N LEU A 708 -0.47 -14.09 25.00
CA LEU A 708 -1.47 -13.04 25.25
C LEU A 708 -1.12 -12.20 26.48
N GLU A 709 -0.67 -12.82 27.57
CA GLU A 709 -0.28 -12.11 28.78
C GLU A 709 0.90 -11.16 28.54
N HIS A 710 1.87 -11.58 27.75
CA HIS A 710 3.04 -10.77 27.40
C HIS A 710 2.76 -9.74 26.30
N ASP A 711 1.66 -9.89 25.57
CA ASP A 711 1.20 -8.96 24.53
C ASP A 711 0.22 -7.88 25.07
N ARG A 712 -0.49 -8.15 26.18
CA ARG A 712 -1.50 -7.25 26.78
C ARG A 712 -0.94 -5.90 27.25
N ASP A 713 -1.71 -4.83 26.99
CA ASP A 713 -1.49 -3.50 27.60
C ASP A 713 -2.45 -3.26 28.80
N ARG A 714 -1.93 -3.14 30.02
CA ARG A 714 -2.72 -2.78 31.22
C ARG A 714 -2.92 -1.26 31.39
N ALA A 715 -2.40 -0.41 30.50
CA ALA A 715 -2.45 1.05 30.60
C ALA A 715 -3.59 1.75 29.84
N ARG A 716 -4.69 1.04 29.49
CA ARG A 716 -5.92 1.70 28.99
C ARG A 716 -6.71 2.33 30.16
N GLY A 717 -6.18 3.40 30.73
CA GLY A 717 -6.85 4.23 31.74
C GLY A 717 -7.31 5.57 31.15
N LEU A 718 -8.40 6.12 31.69
CA LEU A 718 -9.18 7.27 31.21
C LEU A 718 -8.41 8.55 30.77
N PHE A 719 -7.10 8.69 31.06
CA PHE A 719 -6.28 9.85 30.69
C PHE A 719 -4.84 9.48 30.25
N GLY A 720 -4.56 8.23 29.88
CA GLY A 720 -3.24 7.78 29.43
C GLY A 720 -3.05 7.93 27.92
N ALA A 721 -2.24 8.89 27.49
CA ALA A 721 -1.84 9.04 26.10
C ALA A 721 -1.19 7.75 25.57
N LYS A 722 -1.93 7.02 24.73
CA LYS A 722 -1.59 5.77 24.03
C LYS A 722 -0.24 5.84 23.31
N VAL A 723 0.84 5.32 23.89
CA VAL A 723 2.05 4.95 23.14
C VAL A 723 2.00 3.44 23.01
N ALA A 724 1.44 2.95 21.91
CA ALA A 724 1.69 1.59 21.48
C ALA A 724 3.10 1.58 20.89
N THR A 725 4.00 0.78 21.46
CA THR A 725 5.41 0.70 21.03
C THR A 725 5.63 -0.23 19.82
N SER A 726 4.53 -0.76 19.28
CA SER A 726 4.29 -1.25 17.92
C SER A 726 2.78 -1.03 17.64
N ASP A 727 2.39 -0.78 16.38
CA ASP A 727 0.97 -0.59 16.03
C ASP A 727 0.13 -1.89 16.19
N THR A 728 0.80 -3.00 16.51
CA THR A 728 0.25 -4.36 16.56
C THR A 728 0.27 -5.01 17.95
N ALA A 729 0.90 -4.41 18.96
CA ALA A 729 0.90 -4.94 20.34
C ALA A 729 -0.30 -4.43 21.15
N GLY A 730 -0.77 -5.24 22.11
CA GLY A 730 -1.85 -4.84 23.03
C GLY A 730 -3.26 -4.91 22.44
N ILE A 731 -3.43 -5.57 21.30
CA ILE A 731 -4.72 -5.91 20.71
C ILE A 731 -5.28 -7.14 21.45
N GLU A 732 -6.55 -7.10 21.85
CA GLU A 732 -7.20 -8.25 22.44
C GLU A 732 -7.50 -9.29 21.35
N TRP A 733 -6.81 -10.42 21.39
CA TRP A 733 -7.06 -11.55 20.50
C TRP A 733 -7.45 -12.80 21.31
N PRO A 734 -8.33 -13.66 20.75
CA PRO A 734 -8.83 -14.84 21.45
C PRO A 734 -7.80 -15.96 21.47
N VAL A 735 -7.70 -16.65 22.60
CA VAL A 735 -6.91 -17.89 22.71
C VAL A 735 -7.60 -18.99 21.90
N PRO A 736 -6.90 -19.68 20.99
CA PRO A 736 -7.45 -20.81 20.24
C PRO A 736 -7.95 -21.93 21.16
N ASP A 737 -8.95 -22.67 20.69
CA ASP A 737 -9.60 -23.71 21.45
C ASP A 737 -8.71 -24.94 21.66
N ALA A 738 -8.55 -25.39 22.91
CA ALA A 738 -7.68 -26.51 23.23
C ALA A 738 -8.09 -27.82 22.51
N ALA A 739 -9.38 -28.07 22.31
CA ALA A 739 -9.83 -29.27 21.62
C ALA A 739 -9.55 -29.19 20.11
N GLN A 740 -9.75 -28.02 19.50
CA GLN A 740 -9.40 -27.81 18.08
C GLN A 740 -7.88 -27.87 17.85
N LEU A 741 -7.07 -27.32 18.77
CA LEU A 741 -5.62 -27.45 18.75
C LEU A 741 -5.16 -28.92 18.83
N ALA A 742 -5.77 -29.72 19.71
CA ALA A 742 -5.46 -31.14 19.81
C ALA A 742 -5.83 -31.92 18.54
N VAL A 743 -6.92 -31.55 17.86
CA VAL A 743 -7.27 -32.12 16.54
C VAL A 743 -6.26 -31.66 15.48
N ALA A 744 -5.88 -30.39 15.47
CA ALA A 744 -4.89 -29.87 14.54
C ALA A 744 -3.53 -30.58 14.66
N LEU A 745 -3.07 -30.84 15.90
CA LEU A 745 -1.85 -31.60 16.15
C LEU A 745 -1.93 -33.03 15.59
N LYS A 746 -3.08 -33.71 15.71
CA LYS A 746 -3.29 -35.04 15.11
C LYS A 746 -3.20 -35.01 13.59
N VAL A 747 -3.79 -34.00 12.95
CA VAL A 747 -3.69 -33.81 11.49
C VAL A 747 -2.24 -33.54 11.10
N GLN A 748 -1.50 -32.81 11.91
CA GLN A 748 -0.08 -32.59 11.63
C GLN A 748 0.75 -33.88 11.76
N HIS A 749 0.50 -34.72 12.77
CA HIS A 749 1.13 -36.05 12.82
C HIS A 749 0.77 -36.91 11.59
N LEU A 750 -0.47 -36.82 11.12
CA LEU A 750 -0.91 -37.50 9.89
C LEU A 750 -0.14 -37.01 8.65
N LEU A 751 0.08 -35.70 8.53
CA LEU A 751 0.88 -35.09 7.46
C LEU A 751 2.35 -35.56 7.50
N GLN A 752 2.95 -35.67 8.70
CA GLN A 752 4.31 -36.21 8.82
C GLN A 752 4.40 -37.69 8.46
N ALA A 753 3.33 -38.46 8.70
CA ALA A 753 3.24 -39.86 8.30
C ALA A 753 2.81 -40.06 6.83
N SER A 754 2.37 -39.01 6.13
CA SER A 754 1.96 -39.09 4.72
C SER A 754 3.15 -39.47 3.84
N PRO A 755 3.00 -40.46 2.95
CA PRO A 755 4.08 -40.89 2.06
C PRO A 755 4.51 -39.75 1.12
N ILE A 756 5.81 -39.72 0.82
CA ILE A 756 6.43 -38.91 -0.22
C ILE A 756 6.89 -39.84 -1.33
N ASP A 757 6.51 -39.54 -2.58
CA ASP A 757 6.94 -40.28 -3.77
C ASP A 757 7.82 -39.38 -4.66
N PRO A 758 9.16 -39.45 -4.55
CA PRO A 758 10.07 -38.64 -5.35
C PRO A 758 10.02 -38.91 -6.86
N GLN A 759 9.36 -39.99 -7.31
CA GLN A 759 9.20 -40.28 -8.74
C GLN A 759 7.99 -39.57 -9.36
N ARG A 760 7.06 -39.10 -8.54
CA ARG A 760 5.76 -38.56 -8.99
C ARG A 760 5.45 -37.19 -8.38
N MET A 761 6.06 -36.86 -7.25
CA MET A 761 5.91 -35.60 -6.54
C MET A 761 7.05 -34.63 -6.84
N ILE A 762 6.70 -33.36 -6.99
CA ILE A 762 7.61 -32.27 -7.33
C ILE A 762 7.25 -31.07 -6.47
N TYR A 763 8.25 -30.36 -5.96
CA TYR A 763 8.05 -29.14 -5.19
C TYR A 763 8.54 -27.93 -5.98
N VAL A 764 7.74 -26.87 -6.01
CA VAL A 764 8.13 -25.56 -6.55
C VAL A 764 8.14 -24.57 -5.39
N ALA A 765 9.33 -24.11 -5.04
CA ALA A 765 9.61 -23.22 -3.93
C ALA A 765 9.67 -21.77 -4.43
N GLY A 766 8.75 -20.95 -3.93
CA GLY A 766 8.81 -19.51 -4.11
C GLY A 766 9.88 -18.85 -3.23
N ARG A 767 9.92 -17.53 -3.31
CA ARG A 767 10.88 -16.71 -2.58
C ARG A 767 10.30 -15.33 -2.24
N ALA A 768 10.53 -14.88 -1.02
CA ALA A 768 10.33 -13.51 -0.56
C ALA A 768 11.51 -13.08 0.32
N ASP A 769 11.60 -11.78 0.58
CA ASP A 769 12.68 -11.21 1.38
C ASP A 769 12.58 -11.57 2.88
N ALA A 770 11.36 -11.79 3.39
CA ALA A 770 11.12 -12.14 4.78
C ALA A 770 9.95 -13.13 4.89
N THR A 771 10.23 -14.29 5.45
CA THR A 771 9.27 -15.38 5.68
C THR A 771 9.25 -15.73 7.16
N PRO A 772 8.10 -15.59 7.87
CA PRO A 772 8.03 -15.93 9.30
C PRO A 772 8.47 -17.37 9.55
N CYS A 773 9.42 -17.56 10.47
CA CYS A 773 10.01 -18.88 10.75
C CYS A 773 9.99 -19.28 12.24
N ASP A 774 9.76 -18.34 13.17
CA ASP A 774 9.60 -18.69 14.58
C ASP A 774 8.83 -17.62 15.37
N VAL A 775 8.36 -17.97 16.57
CA VAL A 775 7.82 -17.04 17.57
C VAL A 775 8.45 -17.31 18.94
N SER A 776 8.84 -16.26 19.65
CA SER A 776 9.48 -16.36 20.97
C SER A 776 9.04 -15.25 21.93
N ILE A 777 9.28 -15.49 23.23
CA ILE A 777 9.05 -14.51 24.30
C ILE A 777 10.42 -14.08 24.85
N ASP A 778 10.84 -12.86 24.55
CA ASP A 778 11.99 -12.23 25.16
C ASP A 778 11.62 -11.51 26.46
N LEU A 779 11.93 -12.14 27.59
CA LEU A 779 11.72 -11.54 28.91
C LEU A 779 12.67 -10.38 29.23
N SER A 780 13.79 -10.26 28.50
CA SER A 780 14.73 -9.16 28.65
C SER A 780 14.27 -7.88 27.94
N ALA A 781 13.39 -8.01 26.94
CA ALA A 781 12.78 -6.88 26.28
C ALA A 781 11.83 -6.12 27.24
N PRO A 782 11.67 -4.80 27.04
CA PRO A 782 10.66 -4.03 27.76
C PRO A 782 9.29 -4.69 27.67
N ALA A 783 8.47 -4.53 28.71
CA ALA A 783 7.06 -4.89 28.63
C ALA A 783 6.47 -4.30 27.33
N LYS A 784 5.59 -5.06 26.65
CA LYS A 784 5.01 -4.72 25.32
C LYS A 784 5.90 -4.98 24.09
N ARG A 785 7.16 -5.45 24.26
CA ARG A 785 8.07 -5.89 23.17
C ARG A 785 8.60 -7.29 23.36
N ARG A 786 7.96 -8.05 24.25
CA ARG A 786 8.42 -9.39 24.61
C ARG A 786 8.12 -10.41 23.54
N ILE A 787 7.06 -10.22 22.74
CA ILE A 787 6.77 -11.13 21.64
C ILE A 787 7.66 -10.75 20.45
N ARG A 788 8.49 -11.70 20.01
CA ARG A 788 9.24 -11.60 18.75
C ARG A 788 8.74 -12.64 17.77
N ILE A 789 8.51 -12.21 16.53
CA ILE A 789 8.32 -13.11 15.39
C ILE A 789 9.60 -13.02 14.57
N GLU A 790 10.27 -14.15 14.37
CA GLU A 790 11.47 -14.21 13.54
C GLU A 790 11.11 -14.56 12.11
N ALA A 791 11.95 -14.10 11.19
CA ALA A 791 11.83 -14.31 9.77
C ALA A 791 13.15 -14.77 9.16
N THR A 792 13.04 -15.47 8.03
CA THR A 792 14.15 -15.90 7.18
C THR A 792 13.96 -15.43 5.74
N SER A 793 15.04 -15.27 5.00
CA SER A 793 15.01 -15.03 3.55
C SER A 793 14.88 -16.31 2.72
N PHE A 794 14.90 -17.48 3.38
CA PHE A 794 14.77 -18.80 2.77
C PHE A 794 13.31 -19.29 2.83
N GLY A 795 12.44 -18.65 2.06
CA GLY A 795 11.02 -18.96 2.02
C GLY A 795 10.28 -18.02 1.09
N ASP A 796 8.99 -18.26 0.88
CA ASP A 796 8.16 -17.53 -0.09
C ASP A 796 7.30 -16.40 0.50
N GLY A 797 7.59 -15.97 1.73
CA GLY A 797 6.84 -14.95 2.47
C GLY A 797 5.77 -15.53 3.38
N ARG A 798 5.38 -16.79 3.16
CA ARG A 798 4.49 -17.55 4.05
C ARG A 798 5.14 -18.82 4.59
N VAL A 799 5.89 -19.53 3.75
CA VAL A 799 6.41 -20.88 4.03
C VAL A 799 7.93 -20.89 3.93
N PRO A 800 8.65 -21.07 5.06
CA PRO A 800 10.08 -21.32 5.03
C PRO A 800 10.38 -22.60 4.24
N TRP A 801 11.46 -22.60 3.45
CA TRP A 801 11.89 -23.76 2.67
C TRP A 801 12.09 -25.01 3.53
N ASP A 802 12.64 -24.84 4.74
CA ASP A 802 12.90 -25.94 5.69
C ASP A 802 11.61 -26.60 6.23
N THR A 803 10.53 -25.81 6.35
CA THR A 803 9.21 -26.32 6.76
C THR A 803 8.35 -26.78 5.58
N GLY A 804 8.62 -26.27 4.38
CA GLY A 804 7.85 -26.54 3.18
C GLY A 804 8.35 -27.76 2.41
N ILE A 805 9.66 -27.87 2.18
CA ILE A 805 10.26 -28.88 1.31
C ILE A 805 10.46 -30.19 2.10
N PRO A 806 9.81 -31.31 1.72
CA PRO A 806 10.14 -32.62 2.27
C PRO A 806 11.57 -33.02 1.89
N GLU A 807 12.30 -33.63 2.82
CA GLU A 807 13.72 -33.99 2.63
C GLU A 807 13.92 -34.88 1.39
N GLU A 808 13.00 -35.81 1.17
CA GLU A 808 13.01 -36.75 0.04
C GLU A 808 12.79 -36.07 -1.31
N LEU A 809 12.27 -34.84 -1.33
CA LEU A 809 12.06 -34.04 -2.55
C LEU A 809 13.16 -33.04 -2.82
N THR A 810 14.26 -33.00 -2.04
CA THR A 810 15.36 -32.04 -2.26
C THR A 810 15.85 -32.04 -3.72
N HIS A 811 16.02 -33.21 -4.35
CA HIS A 811 16.43 -33.34 -5.76
C HIS A 811 15.29 -33.15 -6.79
N LYS A 812 14.07 -32.94 -6.32
CA LYS A 812 12.84 -32.69 -7.08
C LYS A 812 12.23 -31.32 -6.75
N THR A 813 13.02 -30.45 -6.14
CA THR A 813 12.64 -29.07 -5.88
C THR A 813 13.14 -28.15 -6.99
N TYR A 814 12.28 -27.21 -7.37
CA TYR A 814 12.58 -26.12 -8.29
C TYR A 814 12.30 -24.78 -7.60
N TYR A 815 13.19 -23.81 -7.76
CA TYR A 815 13.11 -22.49 -7.13
C TYR A 815 12.71 -21.43 -8.15
N VAL A 816 11.83 -20.53 -7.73
CA VAL A 816 11.34 -19.39 -8.52
C VAL A 816 11.38 -18.11 -7.70
N ASP A 817 11.61 -16.97 -8.35
CA ASP A 817 11.69 -15.65 -7.70
C ASP A 817 10.29 -15.01 -7.62
N THR A 818 9.39 -15.70 -6.91
CA THR A 818 7.95 -15.38 -6.85
C THR A 818 7.44 -15.57 -5.42
N GLU A 819 6.67 -14.61 -4.90
CA GLU A 819 6.03 -14.72 -3.58
C GLU A 819 4.94 -15.79 -3.57
N HIS A 820 4.58 -16.27 -2.38
CA HIS A 820 3.71 -17.42 -2.15
C HIS A 820 2.45 -17.43 -3.04
N GLY A 821 1.63 -16.37 -2.96
CA GLY A 821 0.34 -16.30 -3.66
C GLY A 821 0.44 -16.21 -5.18
N ASP A 822 1.58 -15.76 -5.69
CA ASP A 822 1.81 -15.56 -7.12
C ASP A 822 2.35 -16.81 -7.82
N LEU A 823 2.72 -17.87 -7.08
CA LEU A 823 3.16 -19.14 -7.64
C LEU A 823 2.12 -19.76 -8.60
N ALA A 824 0.83 -19.45 -8.43
CA ALA A 824 -0.24 -19.90 -9.33
C ALA A 824 -0.65 -18.84 -10.38
N ASN A 825 -0.02 -17.66 -10.39
CA ASN A 825 -0.38 -16.53 -11.23
C ASN A 825 0.81 -15.86 -11.95
N ALA A 826 2.00 -16.46 -11.91
CA ALA A 826 3.21 -15.98 -12.56
C ALA A 826 3.37 -16.60 -13.97
N PRO A 827 2.99 -15.91 -15.07
CA PRO A 827 3.00 -16.50 -16.41
C PRO A 827 4.40 -16.96 -16.86
N GLU A 828 5.45 -16.32 -16.35
CA GLU A 828 6.85 -16.61 -16.64
C GLU A 828 7.30 -18.01 -16.20
N ILE A 829 6.61 -18.65 -15.24
CA ILE A 829 6.94 -20.02 -14.80
C ILE A 829 6.06 -21.10 -15.44
N PHE A 830 4.98 -20.74 -16.14
CA PHE A 830 3.98 -21.70 -16.63
C PHE A 830 4.54 -22.73 -17.61
N ASP A 831 5.44 -22.31 -18.50
CA ASP A 831 6.14 -23.23 -19.40
C ASP A 831 6.99 -24.27 -18.64
N GLY A 832 7.58 -23.88 -17.52
CA GLY A 832 8.32 -24.77 -16.63
C GLY A 832 7.40 -25.74 -15.89
N LEU A 833 6.26 -25.25 -15.37
CA LEU A 833 5.24 -26.10 -14.74
C LEU A 833 4.69 -27.14 -15.72
N LEU A 834 4.49 -26.78 -16.98
CA LEU A 834 4.04 -27.70 -18.02
C LEU A 834 5.06 -28.81 -18.31
N ASP A 835 6.35 -28.48 -18.38
CA ASP A 835 7.43 -29.46 -18.52
C ASP A 835 7.46 -30.43 -17.32
N LEU A 836 7.29 -29.91 -16.10
CA LEU A 836 7.21 -30.72 -14.88
C LEU A 836 6.01 -31.67 -14.90
N LEU A 837 4.84 -31.20 -15.36
CA LEU A 837 3.65 -32.04 -15.52
C LEU A 837 3.85 -33.14 -16.58
N ASN A 838 4.53 -32.83 -17.67
CA ASN A 838 4.68 -33.74 -18.81
C ASN A 838 5.81 -34.74 -18.63
N ALA A 839 7.00 -34.26 -18.23
CA ALA A 839 8.22 -35.05 -18.16
C ALA A 839 8.66 -35.34 -16.72
N GLY A 840 8.25 -34.52 -15.74
CA GLY A 840 8.74 -34.60 -14.36
C GLY A 840 10.10 -33.94 -14.13
N ALA A 841 10.59 -33.18 -15.11
CA ALA A 841 11.80 -32.37 -15.05
C ALA A 841 11.69 -31.18 -16.01
N THR A 842 12.41 -30.10 -15.72
CA THR A 842 12.52 -28.93 -16.59
C THR A 842 13.90 -28.29 -16.44
N THR A 843 14.35 -27.60 -17.49
CA THR A 843 15.52 -26.71 -17.46
C THR A 843 15.13 -25.24 -17.38
N LYS A 844 13.83 -24.92 -17.45
CA LYS A 844 13.31 -23.55 -17.40
C LYS A 844 13.23 -22.98 -15.98
N LEU A 845 13.26 -23.85 -14.98
CA LEU A 845 13.26 -23.50 -13.56
C LEU A 845 14.55 -24.02 -12.90
N SER A 846 15.12 -23.26 -11.96
CA SER A 846 16.36 -23.61 -11.28
C SER A 846 16.14 -24.69 -10.22
N GLN A 847 17.03 -25.68 -10.09
CA GLN A 847 17.07 -26.56 -8.91
C GLN A 847 18.06 -26.08 -7.85
N THR A 848 18.76 -24.98 -8.12
CA THR A 848 19.67 -24.35 -7.16
C THR A 848 18.93 -23.21 -6.45
N PRO A 849 18.96 -23.16 -5.11
CA PRO A 849 18.41 -22.03 -4.38
C PRO A 849 19.09 -20.72 -4.80
N PRO A 850 18.35 -19.62 -4.99
CA PRO A 850 18.94 -18.34 -5.38
C PRO A 850 19.88 -17.80 -4.29
N VAL A 851 21.14 -17.51 -4.64
CA VAL A 851 22.17 -16.97 -3.73
C VAL A 851 22.14 -15.43 -3.73
N ARG A 852 22.14 -14.80 -2.54
CA ARG A 852 22.42 -13.36 -2.39
C ARG A 852 23.68 -13.14 -1.57
N ARG A 853 24.52 -12.18 -1.98
CA ARG A 853 25.70 -11.74 -1.21
C ARG A 853 25.23 -10.94 0.01
N GLY A 854 25.73 -11.29 1.21
CA GLY A 854 25.54 -10.50 2.44
C GLY A 854 24.51 -11.04 3.44
N LEU A 855 23.86 -12.17 3.16
CA LEU A 855 22.95 -12.84 4.09
C LEU A 855 23.70 -14.02 4.71
N SER A 856 24.04 -13.95 5.99
CA SER A 856 24.36 -15.11 6.81
C SER A 856 23.08 -15.92 7.09
N ASP A 857 23.21 -17.20 7.45
CA ASP A 857 22.12 -18.13 7.86
C ASP A 857 21.39 -17.71 9.16
N VAL A 858 21.09 -16.42 9.31
CA VAL A 858 20.62 -15.83 10.57
C VAL A 858 19.17 -15.40 10.39
N SER A 859 18.29 -15.91 11.25
CA SER A 859 16.94 -15.39 11.41
C SER A 859 16.99 -13.94 11.92
N PHE A 860 16.03 -13.13 11.53
CA PHE A 860 15.94 -11.72 11.94
C PHE A 860 14.52 -11.40 12.39
N GLU A 861 14.33 -10.34 13.17
CA GLU A 861 12.99 -9.92 13.58
C GLU A 861 12.15 -9.55 12.34
N LEU A 862 10.97 -10.15 12.21
CA LEU A 862 10.06 -9.94 11.09
C LEU A 862 9.73 -8.45 10.99
N PRO A 863 10.05 -7.79 9.86
CA PRO A 863 9.74 -6.38 9.69
C PRO A 863 8.22 -6.14 9.72
N GLU A 864 7.78 -5.19 10.53
CA GLU A 864 6.38 -4.79 10.54
C GLU A 864 6.00 -4.15 9.19
N VAL A 865 4.96 -4.67 8.55
CA VAL A 865 4.44 -4.11 7.29
C VAL A 865 3.37 -3.09 7.65
N PRO A 866 3.58 -1.76 7.50
CA PRO A 866 2.56 -0.78 7.83
C PRO A 866 1.34 -0.91 6.90
N LEU A 867 0.14 -0.59 7.41
CA LEU A 867 -1.03 -0.41 6.54
C LEU A 867 -0.83 0.89 5.75
N GLU A 868 -0.44 0.77 4.48
CA GLU A 868 -0.03 1.96 3.73
C GLU A 868 -1.19 2.86 3.29
N MET A 869 -2.36 2.25 3.10
CA MET A 869 -3.56 2.88 2.59
C MET A 869 -4.79 2.02 2.90
N TYR A 870 -5.97 2.64 2.86
CA TYR A 870 -7.25 1.98 3.00
C TYR A 870 -7.43 0.92 1.90
N PRO A 871 -7.76 -0.34 2.22
CA PRO A 871 -7.68 -1.44 1.28
C PRO A 871 -8.71 -1.34 0.14
N SER A 872 -8.24 -1.66 -1.07
CA SER A 872 -9.10 -2.00 -2.20
C SER A 872 -9.39 -3.50 -2.21
N GLU A 873 -10.33 -3.94 -3.04
CA GLU A 873 -10.64 -5.36 -3.21
C GLU A 873 -9.41 -6.15 -3.69
N VAL A 874 -8.62 -5.58 -4.60
CA VAL A 874 -7.36 -6.18 -5.09
C VAL A 874 -6.37 -6.42 -3.95
N ASP A 875 -6.32 -5.52 -2.97
CA ASP A 875 -5.38 -5.63 -1.84
C ASP A 875 -5.80 -6.71 -0.85
N LEU A 876 -7.11 -6.80 -0.60
CA LEU A 876 -7.67 -7.87 0.22
C LEU A 876 -7.39 -9.23 -0.42
N ILE A 877 -7.58 -9.34 -1.73
CA ILE A 877 -7.30 -10.57 -2.47
C ILE A 877 -5.80 -10.90 -2.41
N ALA A 878 -4.93 -9.95 -2.73
CA ALA A 878 -3.48 -10.17 -2.71
C ALA A 878 -3.01 -10.60 -1.31
N SER A 879 -3.46 -9.92 -0.26
CA SER A 879 -3.12 -10.27 1.12
C SER A 879 -3.65 -11.64 1.54
N ALA A 880 -4.88 -12.01 1.10
CA ALA A 880 -5.49 -13.30 1.39
C ALA A 880 -4.76 -14.47 0.72
N LEU A 881 -4.25 -14.26 -0.49
CA LEU A 881 -3.48 -15.26 -1.22
C LEU A 881 -2.00 -15.28 -0.80
N GLY A 882 -1.50 -14.23 -0.14
CA GLY A 882 -0.07 -14.05 0.11
C GLY A 882 0.71 -13.67 -1.13
N SER A 883 0.06 -12.99 -2.08
CA SER A 883 0.66 -12.45 -3.30
C SER A 883 1.37 -11.14 -3.04
N ALA A 884 2.37 -10.84 -3.86
CA ALA A 884 2.87 -9.50 -4.01
C ALA A 884 1.73 -8.64 -4.58
N ARG A 885 1.68 -7.37 -4.17
CA ARG A 885 0.73 -6.44 -4.77
C ARG A 885 1.13 -6.22 -6.23
N VAL A 886 0.18 -6.39 -7.15
CA VAL A 886 0.41 -6.28 -8.60
C VAL A 886 0.99 -4.90 -8.92
N LYS A 887 2.30 -4.83 -9.17
CA LYS A 887 2.88 -3.66 -9.85
C LYS A 887 2.38 -3.72 -11.28
N LYS A 888 1.57 -2.74 -11.69
CA LYS A 888 1.25 -2.57 -13.11
C LYS A 888 2.58 -2.33 -13.80
N GLU A 889 3.09 -3.32 -14.54
CA GLU A 889 4.26 -3.09 -15.37
C GLU A 889 3.97 -1.89 -16.26
N VAL A 890 4.80 -0.87 -16.15
CA VAL A 890 4.81 0.23 -17.10
C VAL A 890 5.13 -0.43 -18.43
N LEU A 891 4.12 -0.56 -19.30
CA LEU A 891 4.30 -1.06 -20.66
C LEU A 891 5.53 -0.36 -21.23
N PRO A 892 6.55 -1.10 -21.72
CA PRO A 892 7.78 -0.48 -22.19
C PRO A 892 7.39 0.62 -23.18
N THR A 893 7.81 1.85 -22.88
CA THR A 893 7.57 2.99 -23.75
C THR A 893 8.05 2.60 -25.13
N ARG A 894 7.11 2.48 -26.08
CA ARG A 894 7.45 2.21 -27.47
C ARG A 894 8.31 3.38 -27.95
N LYS A 895 9.63 3.21 -27.94
CA LYS A 895 10.56 4.20 -28.46
C LYS A 895 10.32 4.30 -29.96
N ILE A 896 9.69 5.38 -30.39
CA ILE A 896 9.59 5.72 -31.80
C ILE A 896 10.89 6.43 -32.15
N THR A 897 11.72 5.80 -32.98
CA THR A 897 12.89 6.47 -33.55
C THR A 897 12.41 7.44 -34.63
N VAL A 898 12.43 8.74 -34.31
CA VAL A 898 12.20 9.79 -35.31
C VAL A 898 13.54 10.18 -35.91
N THR A 899 13.77 9.80 -37.16
CA THR A 899 14.96 10.22 -37.91
C THR A 899 14.61 11.42 -38.78
N MET A 900 15.24 12.56 -38.51
CA MET A 900 15.13 13.76 -39.34
C MET A 900 16.30 13.77 -40.33
N VAL A 901 16.02 13.51 -41.60
CA VAL A 901 17.04 13.52 -42.66
C VAL A 901 17.09 14.91 -43.28
N HIS A 902 18.21 15.62 -43.08
CA HIS A 902 18.50 16.83 -43.85
C HIS A 902 19.04 16.45 -45.23
N GLY A 903 18.16 16.42 -46.23
CA GLY A 903 18.55 16.22 -47.63
C GLY A 903 18.92 17.55 -48.30
N ASN A 904 20.12 17.63 -48.88
CA ASN A 904 20.46 18.71 -49.80
C ASN A 904 19.82 18.42 -51.18
N LEU A 905 18.92 19.29 -51.64
CA LEU A 905 18.19 19.15 -52.91
C LEU A 905 19.10 19.16 -54.16
N SER A 906 20.39 19.48 -54.03
CA SER A 906 21.35 19.51 -55.16
C SER A 906 21.70 18.15 -55.77
N ARG A 907 21.31 17.01 -55.15
CA ARG A 907 21.58 15.65 -55.66
C ARG A 907 20.34 14.84 -56.02
N ALA A 908 19.16 15.47 -56.11
CA ALA A 908 17.94 14.78 -56.56
C ALA A 908 18.00 14.53 -58.08
N SER A 909 18.35 13.30 -58.47
CA SER A 909 18.25 12.83 -59.86
C SER A 909 17.07 11.88 -60.00
N SER A 910 15.87 12.43 -60.23
CA SER A 910 14.83 11.84 -61.09
C SER A 910 13.59 12.72 -61.16
N MET A 911 13.01 12.73 -62.36
CA MET A 911 12.02 13.66 -62.88
C MET A 911 10.74 13.77 -62.03
N TRP A 912 10.43 14.98 -61.57
CA TRP A 912 9.05 15.41 -61.39
C TRP A 912 8.79 16.62 -62.30
N ARG A 913 8.04 16.37 -63.38
CA ARG A 913 7.57 17.42 -64.30
C ARG A 913 6.80 18.48 -63.53
N ARG A 914 7.14 19.74 -63.84
CA ARG A 914 6.42 20.95 -63.44
C ARG A 914 4.97 20.92 -63.91
N SER A 915 4.02 21.15 -62.99
CA SER A 915 2.85 21.99 -63.26
C SER A 915 2.29 22.59 -61.97
N SER A 916 2.18 23.92 -61.98
CA SER A 916 1.46 24.83 -61.07
C SER A 916 1.84 24.88 -59.59
N TRP A 917 2.51 25.98 -59.25
CA TRP A 917 2.69 26.56 -57.92
C TRP A 917 1.35 27.00 -57.33
N THR A 918 0.97 26.52 -56.14
CA THR A 918 0.45 27.32 -55.01
C THR A 918 0.16 26.44 -53.78
N SER A 919 0.52 26.97 -52.61
CA SER A 919 0.13 26.52 -51.25
C SER A 919 0.97 25.43 -50.57
N PHE A 920 1.89 25.89 -49.71
CA PHE A 920 2.56 25.13 -48.65
C PHE A 920 1.52 24.52 -47.69
N ARG A 921 1.43 23.19 -47.63
CA ARG A 921 0.89 22.43 -46.49
C ARG A 921 1.84 21.26 -46.22
N ILE A 922 2.40 21.21 -45.01
CA ILE A 922 3.16 20.06 -44.52
C ILE A 922 2.17 18.90 -44.36
N ALA A 923 2.23 17.93 -45.26
CA ALA A 923 1.53 16.66 -45.14
C ALA A 923 2.47 15.64 -44.47
N LEU A 924 2.20 15.32 -43.21
CA LEU A 924 2.75 14.14 -42.55
C LEU A 924 2.16 12.89 -43.23
N ARG A 925 2.98 12.15 -43.98
CA ARG A 925 2.66 10.79 -44.40
C ARG A 925 3.26 9.80 -43.41
N THR A 926 2.40 9.17 -42.62
CA THR A 926 2.70 8.00 -41.80
C THR A 926 2.66 6.76 -42.70
N SER A 927 3.79 6.09 -42.92
CA SER A 927 3.81 4.73 -43.46
C SER A 927 4.07 3.75 -42.32
N LEU A 928 3.04 3.01 -41.91
CA LEU A 928 3.14 1.84 -41.03
C LEU A 928 3.59 0.65 -41.87
N TYR A 929 4.80 0.14 -41.62
CA TYR A 929 5.18 -1.21 -42.01
C TYR A 929 4.95 -2.15 -40.81
N LEU A 930 3.90 -2.96 -40.91
CA LEU A 930 3.68 -4.14 -40.08
C LEU A 930 4.55 -5.27 -40.62
N SER A 931 5.61 -5.62 -39.89
CA SER A 931 6.37 -6.86 -40.10
C SER A 931 5.71 -7.97 -39.29
N ALA A 932 4.85 -8.75 -39.93
CA ALA A 932 4.47 -10.07 -39.45
C ALA A 932 5.65 -11.02 -39.68
N GLY A 933 6.22 -11.54 -38.60
CA GLY A 933 7.25 -12.57 -38.66
C GLY A 933 6.62 -13.96 -38.78
N SER A 934 6.75 -14.58 -39.94
CA SER A 934 6.46 -15.99 -40.21
C SER A 934 7.74 -16.69 -40.69
N GLY A 935 8.06 -17.85 -40.08
CA GLY A 935 9.07 -18.84 -40.51
C GLY A 935 10.52 -18.48 -40.12
N VAL A 936 11.36 -19.38 -39.62
CA VAL A 936 11.47 -20.85 -39.72
C VAL A 936 11.96 -21.43 -38.40
#